data_AF-A0A956GXI9-F1
#
_entry.id   AF-A0A956GXI9-F1
#
_cell.length_a   1.000
_cell.length_b   1.000
_cell.length_c   1.000
_cell.angle_alpha   90.00
_cell.angle_beta   90.00
_cell.angle_gamma   90.00
#
_symmetry.space_group_name_H-M   'P 1'
#
loop_
_entity.id
_entity.type
_entity.pdbx_description
1 polymer ?
#
loop_
_entity_poly.entity_id
_entity_poly.type
_entity_poly.pdbx_seq_one_letter_code
_entity_poly.pdbx_strand_id
1 'polypeptide(L)'
;MSTASARATLRYAVLDFATIIPTVVLWTVALHAAEPVTAVGLWLIRVVISAVLWATATKSARRWEQVGEGLDDQALLDIDADVAAGSRPFMRNFVVLHLLTMISGTVVALLRTPRAVELGGTELVCALCFAAAVAAVVMAMEFWLWEPFDALRSALGKALQSRKLVAQRPQGKMVRAQLILGAGTTVGIFVGCFAMGWLAHVNGLRSTQQAELRLQVSLAAHGQELEAQAEGPAVPTMVVVQEDELPPQLLATEESVTRPVLGATLVALDGTEVVAAARRDDGRWLLAREPVEELLGPFVVVVLVIGGFLSMPLIGTTLAHFNSMREQLLGLGRLTRQVVERGDVRSIERLVSLRSDEIDALVRDFNAMIDMFDELGQAAAQIAEGDLRVELQGPGELYDAFRTMVNQLHDVVGQIRGTAVELATAAAEIQAITQEQSAAAMQQADTMRVVRSTVASLASAAEVISKTADGVRADAEQSRDTTHGMIARIGELSSHAAGVRELLGRISEIADRSDLLALNGSLEAVRAGEAGRGFSLVAAEMRRLAERVGATVDDVRARVAEIDASGVGAVAVAEASRARAEQTAVAAAHISQVIGAQSQETDVAAQHVHYVTEAAGSMSEAIAQTQATAEGLKYQADALEQLTRRFSLRE
;
A
#
# COMPACT_ATOMS: atom_id res chain seq x y z
N MET A 1 34.90 35.02 2.66
CA MET A 1 34.66 36.12 1.69
C MET A 1 33.16 36.40 1.64
N SER A 2 32.71 37.65 1.50
CA SER A 2 31.28 37.92 1.28
C SER A 2 30.83 37.40 -0.08
N THR A 3 29.55 37.07 -0.24
CA THR A 3 28.93 36.66 -1.51
C THR A 3 29.21 37.64 -2.65
N ALA A 4 29.28 38.94 -2.34
CA ALA A 4 29.67 39.99 -3.28
C ALA A 4 31.13 39.85 -3.77
N SER A 5 32.05 39.43 -2.91
CA SER A 5 33.45 39.21 -3.25
C SER A 5 33.65 37.95 -4.11
N ALA A 6 32.90 36.88 -3.85
CA ALA A 6 32.89 35.68 -4.68
C ALA A 6 32.29 35.97 -6.07
N ARG A 7 31.16 36.71 -6.15
CA ARG A 7 30.61 37.18 -7.44
C ARG A 7 31.52 38.13 -8.18
N ALA A 8 32.25 39.01 -7.49
CA ALA A 8 33.23 39.89 -8.12
C ALA A 8 34.40 39.10 -8.71
N THR A 9 34.85 38.04 -8.03
CA THR A 9 35.91 37.13 -8.51
C THR A 9 35.45 36.31 -9.72
N LEU A 10 34.20 35.85 -9.71
CA LEU A 10 33.59 35.11 -10.83
C LEU A 10 33.30 36.02 -12.02
N ARG A 11 32.84 37.26 -11.78
CA ARG A 11 32.77 38.31 -12.80
C ARG A 11 34.13 38.64 -13.35
N TYR A 12 35.19 38.69 -12.55
CA TYR A 12 36.56 38.91 -13.03
C TYR A 12 37.02 37.76 -13.94
N ALA A 13 36.78 36.51 -13.54
CA ALA A 13 37.11 35.33 -14.35
C ALA A 13 36.34 35.30 -15.69
N VAL A 14 35.11 35.85 -15.72
CA VAL A 14 34.28 35.96 -16.93
C VAL A 14 34.60 37.23 -17.73
N LEU A 15 34.97 38.35 -17.10
CA LEU A 15 35.34 39.62 -17.76
C LEU A 15 36.73 39.58 -18.39
N ASP A 16 37.69 38.82 -17.85
CA ASP A 16 39.00 38.62 -18.49
C ASP A 16 38.85 38.09 -19.92
N PHE A 17 37.76 37.37 -20.23
CA PHE A 17 37.46 36.91 -21.58
C PHE A 17 36.92 37.98 -22.53
N ALA A 18 36.25 39.00 -22.01
CA ALA A 18 35.82 40.14 -22.81
C ALA A 18 37.00 41.04 -23.21
N THR A 19 38.08 41.06 -22.42
CA THR A 19 39.34 41.74 -22.75
C THR A 19 40.22 40.95 -23.72
N ILE A 20 40.19 39.60 -23.67
CA ILE A 20 40.98 38.74 -24.56
C ILE A 20 40.57 38.91 -26.03
N ILE A 21 39.28 39.09 -26.33
CA ILE A 21 38.79 39.20 -27.72
C ILE A 21 39.37 40.45 -28.44
N PRO A 22 39.28 41.69 -27.89
CA PRO A 22 39.94 42.86 -28.44
C PRO A 22 41.45 42.69 -28.57
N THR A 23 42.12 42.06 -27.60
CA THR A 23 43.57 41.84 -27.65
C THR A 23 43.95 40.90 -28.79
N VAL A 24 43.23 39.78 -28.97
CA VAL A 24 43.43 38.86 -30.09
C VAL A 24 43.25 39.59 -31.42
N VAL A 25 42.19 40.40 -31.57
CA VAL A 25 41.94 41.19 -32.78
C VAL A 25 43.03 42.24 -33.01
N LEU A 26 43.44 42.98 -31.98
CA LEU A 26 44.49 44.01 -32.06
C LEU A 26 45.84 43.41 -32.48
N TRP A 27 46.20 42.26 -31.91
CA TRP A 27 47.42 41.54 -32.29
C TRP A 27 47.34 40.94 -33.70
N THR A 28 46.17 40.46 -34.12
CA THR A 28 45.96 40.01 -35.51
C THR A 28 46.13 41.17 -36.49
N VAL A 29 45.64 42.37 -36.15
CA VAL A 29 45.86 43.59 -36.95
C VAL A 29 47.33 44.04 -36.93
N ALA A 30 48.01 43.99 -35.77
CA ALA A 30 49.42 44.34 -35.65
C ALA A 30 50.34 43.37 -36.44
N LEU A 31 50.05 42.06 -36.38
CA LEU A 31 50.72 41.03 -37.20
C LEU A 31 50.44 41.22 -38.69
N HIS A 32 49.27 41.75 -39.04
CA HIS A 32 48.90 42.09 -40.42
C HIS A 32 49.58 43.37 -40.93
N ALA A 33 50.21 44.16 -40.07
CA ALA A 33 50.91 45.40 -40.46
C ALA A 33 52.45 45.28 -40.44
N ALA A 34 53.02 44.25 -39.79
CA ALA A 34 54.45 44.07 -39.63
C ALA A 34 55.12 43.33 -40.81
N GLU A 35 56.42 43.58 -41.05
CA GLU A 35 57.27 42.78 -41.94
C GLU A 35 57.51 41.37 -41.37
N PRO A 36 57.88 40.35 -42.17
CA PRO A 36 57.91 38.95 -41.73
C PRO A 36 58.75 38.70 -40.47
N VAL A 37 59.91 39.35 -40.35
CA VAL A 37 60.83 39.19 -39.21
C VAL A 37 60.29 39.89 -37.96
N THR A 38 59.68 41.07 -38.11
CA THR A 38 59.03 41.78 -36.99
C THR A 38 57.75 41.07 -36.55
N ALA A 39 57.02 40.43 -37.46
CA ALA A 39 55.86 39.60 -37.14
C ALA A 39 56.23 38.41 -36.23
N VAL A 40 57.36 37.75 -36.46
CA VAL A 40 57.87 36.67 -35.59
C VAL A 40 58.28 37.20 -34.20
N GLY A 41 58.92 38.37 -34.14
CA GLY A 41 59.29 39.00 -32.87
C GLY A 41 58.09 39.46 -32.03
N LEU A 42 57.10 40.11 -32.65
CA LEU A 42 55.82 40.46 -32.02
C LEU A 42 55.07 39.20 -31.57
N TRP A 43 55.16 38.11 -32.31
CA TRP A 43 54.53 36.84 -31.95
C TRP A 43 55.15 36.18 -30.70
N LEU A 44 56.47 36.17 -30.56
CA LEU A 44 57.14 35.66 -29.35
C LEU A 44 56.71 36.43 -28.09
N ILE A 45 56.57 37.75 -28.19
CA ILE A 45 56.06 38.60 -27.10
C ILE A 45 54.62 38.19 -26.73
N ARG A 46 53.76 37.92 -27.73
CA ARG A 46 52.40 37.46 -27.49
C ARG A 46 52.35 36.12 -26.77
N VAL A 47 53.16 35.14 -27.16
CA VAL A 47 53.22 33.83 -26.50
C VAL A 47 53.64 33.97 -25.03
N VAL A 48 54.63 34.82 -24.74
CA VAL A 48 55.10 35.07 -23.36
C VAL A 48 54.01 35.77 -22.54
N ILE A 49 53.35 36.79 -23.08
CA ILE A 49 52.24 37.48 -22.39
C ILE A 49 51.09 36.50 -22.12
N SER A 50 50.74 35.66 -23.10
CA SER A 50 49.72 34.62 -22.91
C SER A 50 50.12 33.63 -21.81
N ALA A 51 51.37 33.15 -21.78
CA ALA A 51 51.87 32.26 -20.74
C ALA A 51 51.83 32.86 -19.34
N VAL A 52 52.12 34.16 -19.22
CA VAL A 52 52.00 34.89 -17.94
C VAL A 52 50.54 35.02 -17.51
N LEU A 53 49.63 35.38 -18.42
CA LEU A 53 48.20 35.46 -18.14
C LEU A 53 47.61 34.10 -17.70
N TRP A 54 48.12 32.99 -18.26
CA TRP A 54 47.74 31.63 -17.87
C TRP A 54 48.25 31.23 -16.48
N ALA A 55 49.49 31.57 -16.13
CA ALA A 55 50.01 31.34 -14.79
C ALA A 55 49.22 32.11 -13.72
N THR A 56 48.61 33.25 -14.08
CA THR A 56 47.71 34.00 -13.19
C THR A 56 46.30 33.39 -13.11
N ALA A 57 45.75 32.86 -14.21
CA ALA A 57 44.41 32.24 -14.25
C ALA A 57 44.35 30.85 -13.57
N THR A 58 45.42 30.06 -13.68
CA THR A 58 45.52 28.76 -12.97
C THR A 58 45.66 28.94 -11.45
N LYS A 59 46.31 30.03 -11.01
CA LYS A 59 46.36 30.43 -9.59
C LYS A 59 44.99 30.84 -9.04
N SER A 60 44.12 31.45 -9.84
CA SER A 60 42.76 31.81 -9.40
C SER A 60 41.82 30.60 -9.34
N ALA A 61 41.98 29.60 -10.22
CA ALA A 61 41.21 28.35 -10.16
C ALA A 61 41.51 27.51 -8.90
N ARG A 62 42.79 27.39 -8.50
CA ARG A 62 43.15 26.70 -7.24
C ARG A 62 42.66 27.42 -5.97
N ARG A 63 42.39 28.72 -6.04
CA ARG A 63 41.79 29.48 -4.93
C ARG A 63 40.31 29.14 -4.72
N TRP A 64 39.58 28.69 -5.75
CA TRP A 64 38.15 28.39 -5.63
C TRP A 64 37.85 27.18 -4.74
N GLU A 65 38.71 26.17 -4.77
CA GLU A 65 38.59 24.99 -3.90
C GLU A 65 38.64 25.38 -2.41
N GLN A 66 39.37 26.45 -2.05
CA GLN A 66 39.42 27.01 -0.70
C GLN A 66 38.30 28.02 -0.38
N VAL A 67 37.72 28.67 -1.40
CA VAL A 67 36.67 29.70 -1.21
C VAL A 67 35.28 29.07 -1.07
N GLY A 68 35.03 27.92 -1.69
CA GLY A 68 33.74 27.21 -1.66
C GLY A 68 33.32 26.73 -0.27
N GLU A 69 34.27 26.40 0.61
CA GLU A 69 33.99 25.91 1.97
C GLU A 69 33.36 26.97 2.88
N GLY A 70 33.61 28.26 2.62
CA GLY A 70 33.16 29.37 3.47
C GLY A 70 31.87 30.07 3.02
N LEU A 71 31.18 29.56 2.00
CA LEU A 71 29.93 30.13 1.46
C LEU A 71 28.70 29.48 2.11
N ASP A 72 27.58 30.21 2.19
CA ASP A 72 26.28 29.66 2.57
C ASP A 72 25.60 28.91 1.40
N ASP A 73 24.60 28.10 1.72
CA ASP A 73 23.96 27.20 0.77
C ASP A 73 23.22 27.94 -0.35
N GLN A 74 22.60 29.09 -0.03
CA GLN A 74 21.89 29.91 -1.01
C GLN A 74 22.86 30.61 -1.96
N ALA A 75 24.00 31.08 -1.47
CA ALA A 75 25.05 31.67 -2.28
C ALA A 75 25.69 30.65 -3.22
N LEU A 76 25.87 29.41 -2.77
CA LEU A 76 26.35 28.30 -3.61
C LEU A 76 25.37 28.02 -4.75
N LEU A 77 24.07 27.97 -4.47
CA LEU A 77 23.03 27.77 -5.48
C LEU A 77 22.91 28.96 -6.46
N ASP A 78 22.98 30.19 -5.97
CA ASP A 78 22.99 31.39 -6.82
C ASP A 78 24.19 31.40 -7.77
N ILE A 79 25.38 31.03 -7.26
CA ILE A 79 26.62 30.97 -8.06
C ILE A 79 26.52 29.84 -9.11
N ASP A 80 25.97 28.69 -8.75
CA ASP A 80 25.74 27.58 -9.68
C ASP A 80 24.75 27.97 -10.80
N ALA A 81 23.68 28.70 -10.45
CA ALA A 81 22.73 29.24 -11.42
C ALA A 81 23.37 30.28 -12.36
N ASP A 82 24.21 31.19 -11.85
CA ASP A 82 24.96 32.17 -12.64
C ASP A 82 25.95 31.51 -13.60
N VAL A 83 26.67 30.47 -13.15
CA VAL A 83 27.59 29.68 -13.99
C VAL A 83 26.82 28.92 -15.07
N ALA A 84 25.67 28.34 -14.72
CA ALA A 84 24.82 27.64 -15.68
C ALA A 84 24.27 28.59 -16.75
N ALA A 85 23.82 29.79 -16.38
CA ALA A 85 23.31 30.81 -17.30
C ALA A 85 24.41 31.39 -18.22
N GLY A 86 25.62 31.62 -17.69
CA GLY A 86 26.76 32.15 -18.43
C GLY A 86 27.41 31.18 -19.42
N SER A 87 27.24 29.87 -19.22
CA SER A 87 27.89 28.81 -20.02
C SER A 87 27.53 28.84 -21.52
N ARG A 88 26.28 29.14 -21.87
CA ARG A 88 25.81 29.17 -23.26
C ARG A 88 26.42 30.32 -24.09
N PRO A 89 26.32 31.59 -23.68
CA PRO A 89 26.96 32.68 -24.41
C PRO A 89 28.49 32.53 -24.43
N PHE A 90 29.09 32.00 -23.36
CA PHE A 90 30.53 31.67 -23.33
C PHE A 90 30.90 30.69 -24.44
N MET A 91 30.24 29.54 -24.53
CA MET A 91 30.56 28.52 -25.55
C MET A 91 30.34 29.03 -26.97
N ARG A 92 29.29 29.81 -27.21
CA ARG A 92 29.04 30.42 -28.52
C ARG A 92 30.18 31.35 -28.93
N ASN A 93 30.59 32.24 -28.03
CA ASN A 93 31.65 33.22 -28.32
C ASN A 93 33.01 32.53 -28.47
N PHE A 94 33.29 31.49 -27.67
CA PHE A 94 34.49 30.68 -27.75
C PHE A 94 34.62 29.97 -29.10
N VAL A 95 33.58 29.27 -29.57
CA VAL A 95 33.58 28.58 -30.88
C VAL A 95 33.78 29.58 -32.02
N VAL A 96 33.11 30.74 -31.97
CA VAL A 96 33.23 31.78 -32.99
C VAL A 96 34.64 32.38 -33.03
N LEU A 97 35.23 32.70 -31.87
CA LEU A 97 36.60 33.20 -31.78
C LEU A 97 37.60 32.17 -32.32
N HIS A 98 37.39 30.90 -31.99
CA HIS A 98 38.25 29.81 -32.42
C HIS A 98 38.25 29.65 -33.95
N LEU A 99 37.05 29.64 -34.57
CA LEU A 99 36.89 29.61 -36.02
C LEU A 99 37.50 30.84 -36.69
N LEU A 100 37.28 32.04 -36.15
CA LEU A 100 37.88 33.28 -36.68
C LEU A 100 39.41 33.27 -36.63
N THR A 101 40.00 32.73 -35.57
CA THR A 101 41.47 32.64 -35.43
C THR A 101 42.05 31.64 -36.43
N MET A 102 41.39 30.49 -36.62
CA MET A 102 41.77 29.49 -37.63
C MET A 102 41.66 30.03 -39.06
N ILE A 103 40.54 30.69 -39.39
CA ILE A 103 40.32 31.27 -40.72
C ILE A 103 41.34 32.40 -40.97
N SER A 104 41.54 33.31 -40.01
CA SER A 104 42.50 34.41 -40.15
C SER A 104 43.94 33.92 -40.31
N GLY A 105 44.39 32.94 -39.53
CA GLY A 105 45.73 32.36 -39.66
C GLY A 105 45.95 31.72 -41.04
N THR A 106 44.94 30.99 -41.52
CA THR A 106 44.98 30.34 -42.84
C THR A 106 45.00 31.37 -43.98
N VAL A 107 44.17 32.42 -43.89
CA VAL A 107 44.08 33.49 -44.90
C VAL A 107 45.36 34.35 -44.94
N VAL A 108 45.94 34.71 -43.80
CA VAL A 108 47.21 35.45 -43.75
C VAL A 108 48.35 34.65 -44.37
N ALA A 109 48.39 33.34 -44.10
CA ALA A 109 49.40 32.47 -44.65
C ALA A 109 49.27 32.32 -46.19
N LEU A 110 48.03 32.28 -46.71
CA LEU A 110 47.75 32.23 -48.15
C LEU A 110 47.98 33.56 -48.88
N LEU A 111 47.69 34.70 -48.25
CA LEU A 111 47.78 36.02 -48.90
C LEU A 111 49.19 36.63 -48.88
N ARG A 112 50.05 36.23 -47.95
CA ARG A 112 51.40 36.79 -47.80
C ARG A 112 52.54 35.90 -48.28
N THR A 113 52.26 34.73 -48.86
CA THR A 113 53.29 34.04 -49.66
C THR A 113 53.61 34.89 -50.90
N PRO A 114 54.81 35.49 -51.01
CA PRO A 114 55.12 36.35 -52.15
C PRO A 114 55.08 35.53 -53.44
N ARG A 115 54.33 35.99 -54.44
CA ARG A 115 54.23 35.33 -55.76
C ARG A 115 55.49 35.49 -56.63
N ALA A 116 56.46 36.28 -56.21
CA ALA A 116 57.60 36.69 -57.04
C ALA A 116 58.85 37.05 -56.22
N VAL A 117 59.32 36.15 -55.36
CA VAL A 117 60.66 36.26 -54.75
C VAL A 117 61.38 34.94 -54.96
N GLU A 118 62.63 35.01 -55.44
CA GLU A 118 63.58 33.90 -55.46
C GLU A 118 63.89 33.51 -54.00
N LEU A 119 63.05 32.64 -53.42
CA LEU A 119 63.19 32.25 -52.02
C LEU A 119 64.41 31.33 -51.83
N GLY A 120 65.36 31.77 -51.01
CA GLY A 120 66.43 30.92 -50.50
C GLY A 120 65.92 29.96 -49.41
N GLY A 121 66.58 28.81 -49.22
CA GLY A 121 66.15 27.75 -48.29
C GLY A 121 65.91 28.16 -46.82
N THR A 122 66.45 29.30 -46.38
CA THR A 122 66.22 29.87 -45.04
C THR A 122 64.81 30.46 -44.86
N GLU A 123 64.16 30.94 -45.91
CA GLU A 123 62.83 31.53 -45.84
C GLU A 123 61.73 30.45 -45.79
N LEU A 124 62.00 29.26 -46.36
CA LEU A 124 61.17 28.06 -46.29
C LEU A 124 61.04 27.54 -44.84
N VAL A 125 62.15 27.54 -44.10
CA VAL A 125 62.19 27.13 -42.69
C VAL A 125 61.39 28.10 -41.83
N CYS A 126 61.47 29.42 -42.09
CA CYS A 126 60.68 30.42 -41.40
C CYS A 126 59.16 30.25 -41.61
N ALA A 127 58.72 29.91 -42.83
CA ALA A 127 57.30 29.66 -43.12
C ALA A 127 56.76 28.39 -42.44
N LEU A 128 57.54 27.30 -42.41
CA LEU A 128 57.18 26.06 -41.72
C LEU A 128 57.16 26.24 -40.20
N CYS A 129 58.15 26.97 -39.64
CA CYS A 129 58.15 27.35 -38.23
C CYS A 129 56.94 28.21 -37.86
N PHE A 130 56.51 29.13 -38.74
CA PHE A 130 55.30 29.94 -38.52
C PHE A 130 54.02 29.08 -38.52
N ALA A 131 53.89 28.11 -39.42
CA ALA A 131 52.73 27.21 -39.47
C ALA A 131 52.66 26.28 -38.25
N ALA A 132 53.79 25.67 -37.84
CA ALA A 132 53.88 24.86 -36.62
C ALA A 132 53.60 25.69 -35.35
N ALA A 133 54.03 26.96 -35.34
CA ALA A 133 53.76 27.91 -34.27
C ALA A 133 52.27 28.28 -34.15
N VAL A 134 51.57 28.46 -35.28
CA VAL A 134 50.11 28.69 -35.29
C VAL A 134 49.37 27.46 -34.74
N ALA A 135 49.77 26.25 -35.14
CA ALA A 135 49.21 25.00 -34.64
C ALA A 135 49.37 24.84 -33.11
N ALA A 136 50.56 25.15 -32.60
CA ALA A 136 50.85 25.09 -31.17
C ALA A 136 50.01 26.09 -30.35
N VAL A 137 49.77 27.29 -30.87
CA VAL A 137 48.92 28.30 -30.20
C VAL A 137 47.45 27.89 -30.19
N VAL A 138 46.95 27.26 -31.26
CA VAL A 138 45.57 26.74 -31.32
C VAL A 138 45.35 25.62 -30.31
N MET A 139 46.29 24.65 -30.24
CA MET A 139 46.23 23.58 -29.24
C MET A 139 46.39 24.11 -27.80
N ALA A 140 47.27 25.10 -27.60
CA ALA A 140 47.37 25.78 -26.31
C ALA A 140 46.04 26.47 -25.96
N MET A 141 45.40 27.21 -26.86
CA MET A 141 44.10 27.85 -26.58
C MET A 141 43.01 26.84 -26.19
N GLU A 142 42.93 25.67 -26.83
CA GLU A 142 41.97 24.62 -26.44
C GLU A 142 42.20 24.11 -25.02
N PHE A 143 43.45 23.83 -24.67
CA PHE A 143 43.80 23.32 -23.34
C PHE A 143 43.67 24.40 -22.25
N TRP A 144 44.03 25.65 -22.57
CA TRP A 144 44.17 26.74 -21.60
C TRP A 144 42.83 27.36 -21.20
N LEU A 145 41.81 27.21 -22.04
CA LEU A 145 40.48 27.78 -21.82
C LEU A 145 39.54 26.79 -21.11
N TRP A 146 39.78 25.48 -21.27
CA TRP A 146 38.93 24.43 -20.71
C TRP A 146 39.30 24.04 -19.28
N GLU A 147 40.59 23.81 -19.02
CA GLU A 147 41.06 23.26 -17.73
C GLU A 147 40.65 24.10 -16.50
N PRO A 148 40.74 25.45 -16.52
CA PRO A 148 40.31 26.25 -15.37
C PRO A 148 38.79 26.24 -15.14
N PHE A 149 38.01 26.15 -16.23
CA PHE A 149 36.55 26.12 -16.15
C PHE A 149 36.05 24.77 -15.62
N ASP A 150 36.65 23.66 -16.07
CA ASP A 150 36.31 22.33 -15.57
C ASP A 150 36.77 22.14 -14.11
N ALA A 151 37.93 22.71 -13.73
CA ALA A 151 38.37 22.74 -12.34
C ALA A 151 37.40 23.52 -11.42
N LEU A 152 36.93 24.70 -11.85
CA LEU A 152 35.90 25.46 -11.13
C LEU A 152 34.61 24.65 -10.97
N ARG A 153 34.14 24.01 -12.04
CA ARG A 153 32.93 23.18 -12.04
C ARG A 153 33.07 21.97 -11.12
N SER A 154 34.21 21.30 -11.16
CA SER A 154 34.52 20.16 -10.30
C SER A 154 34.51 20.56 -8.83
N ALA A 155 35.14 21.67 -8.48
CA ALA A 155 35.15 22.20 -7.12
C ALA A 155 33.74 22.58 -6.63
N LEU A 156 32.94 23.26 -7.46
CA LEU A 156 31.57 23.62 -7.13
C LEU A 156 30.67 22.40 -6.97
N GLY A 157 30.80 21.40 -7.85
CA GLY A 157 30.08 20.14 -7.77
C GLY A 157 30.39 19.35 -6.51
N LYS A 158 31.68 19.26 -6.13
CA LYS A 158 32.09 18.65 -4.85
C LYS A 158 31.50 19.39 -3.65
N ALA A 159 31.51 20.72 -3.66
CA ALA A 159 30.94 21.53 -2.59
C ALA A 159 29.43 21.31 -2.43
N LEU A 160 28.67 21.35 -3.53
CA LEU A 160 27.21 21.09 -3.53
C LEU A 160 26.89 19.66 -3.07
N GLN A 161 27.65 18.67 -3.56
CA GLN A 161 27.46 17.27 -3.20
C GLN A 161 27.76 17.00 -1.72
N SER A 162 28.82 17.61 -1.17
CA SER A 162 29.16 17.49 0.25
C SER A 162 28.05 18.01 1.17
N ARG A 163 27.23 18.95 0.68
CA ARG A 163 26.10 19.56 1.41
C ARG A 163 24.72 19.04 1.00
N LYS A 164 24.66 17.98 0.17
CA LYS A 164 23.41 17.39 -0.35
C LYS A 164 22.50 18.38 -1.10
N LEU A 165 23.08 19.41 -1.70
CA LEU A 165 22.35 20.39 -2.52
C LEU A 165 22.30 19.93 -3.98
N VAL A 166 21.16 20.15 -4.65
CA VAL A 166 20.96 19.74 -6.05
C VAL A 166 21.51 20.82 -6.98
N ALA A 167 22.54 20.47 -7.75
CA ALA A 167 23.15 21.35 -8.74
C ALA A 167 22.25 21.57 -9.98
N GLN A 168 22.16 22.80 -10.45
CA GLN A 168 21.58 23.20 -11.74
C GLN A 168 22.56 22.88 -12.87
N ARG A 169 22.53 21.64 -13.37
CA ARG A 169 23.45 21.20 -14.44
C ARG A 169 23.14 21.87 -15.79
N PRO A 170 24.12 22.44 -16.49
CA PRO A 170 23.94 22.89 -17.87
C PRO A 170 23.80 21.68 -18.81
N GLN A 171 22.79 21.71 -19.69
CA GLN A 171 22.54 20.68 -20.72
C GLN A 171 23.83 20.32 -21.49
N GLY A 172 24.08 19.03 -21.72
CA GLY A 172 25.28 18.38 -22.30
C GLY A 172 25.77 18.82 -23.69
N LYS A 173 25.79 20.13 -23.95
CA LYS A 173 26.27 20.78 -25.16
C LYS A 173 27.79 20.98 -25.14
N MET A 174 28.43 20.98 -23.96
CA MET A 174 29.87 21.16 -23.83
C MET A 174 30.67 19.96 -24.35
N VAL A 175 30.24 18.73 -24.03
CA VAL A 175 30.90 17.51 -24.55
C VAL A 175 30.79 17.41 -26.08
N ARG A 176 29.62 17.77 -26.64
CA ARG A 176 29.45 17.86 -28.10
C ARG A 176 30.33 18.93 -28.75
N ALA A 177 30.48 20.07 -28.10
CA ALA A 177 31.35 21.14 -28.60
C ALA A 177 32.83 20.73 -28.57
N GLN A 178 33.28 20.03 -27.53
CA GLN A 178 34.65 19.51 -27.43
C GLN A 178 34.97 18.51 -28.57
N LEU A 179 34.02 17.62 -28.87
CA LEU A 179 34.13 16.64 -29.95
C LEU A 179 34.20 17.30 -31.33
N ILE A 180 33.41 18.35 -31.56
CA ILE A 180 33.39 19.07 -32.84
C ILE A 180 34.65 19.95 -32.98
N LEU A 181 35.09 20.62 -31.91
CA LEU A 181 36.25 21.51 -31.95
C LEU A 181 37.54 20.72 -32.24
N GLY A 182 37.82 19.67 -31.44
CA GLY A 182 39.06 18.90 -31.57
C GLY A 182 39.20 18.17 -32.91
N ALA A 183 38.07 17.75 -33.50
CA ALA A 183 38.05 17.16 -34.84
C ALA A 183 38.29 18.21 -35.94
N GLY A 184 37.69 19.40 -35.81
CA GLY A 184 37.83 20.48 -36.80
C GLY A 184 39.23 21.10 -36.83
N THR A 185 39.83 21.34 -35.66
CA THR A 185 41.17 21.93 -35.54
C THR A 185 42.26 21.06 -36.13
N THR A 186 42.25 19.78 -35.79
CA THR A 186 43.28 18.83 -36.24
C THR A 186 43.28 18.67 -37.76
N VAL A 187 42.10 18.60 -38.38
CA VAL A 187 41.97 18.49 -39.85
C VAL A 187 42.41 19.78 -40.55
N GLY A 188 42.00 20.94 -40.04
CA GLY A 188 42.36 22.23 -40.63
C GLY A 188 43.87 22.51 -40.60
N ILE A 189 44.53 22.20 -39.47
CA ILE A 189 45.98 22.39 -39.30
C ILE A 189 46.78 21.51 -40.27
N PHE A 190 46.38 20.25 -40.43
CA PHE A 190 47.10 19.31 -41.29
C PHE A 190 47.03 19.72 -42.77
N VAL A 191 45.84 20.06 -43.26
CA VAL A 191 45.64 20.49 -44.66
C VAL A 191 46.39 21.79 -44.95
N GLY A 192 46.36 22.75 -44.02
CA GLY A 192 47.02 24.04 -44.17
C GLY A 192 48.55 23.96 -44.24
N CYS A 193 49.18 23.23 -43.30
CA CYS A 193 50.65 23.12 -43.26
C CYS A 193 51.21 22.40 -44.49
N PHE A 194 50.49 21.39 -44.98
CA PHE A 194 50.94 20.57 -46.10
C PHE A 194 50.81 21.29 -47.45
N ALA A 195 49.69 21.99 -47.68
CA ALA A 195 49.48 22.79 -48.89
C ALA A 195 50.57 23.87 -49.05
N MET A 196 50.96 24.51 -47.96
CA MET A 196 52.00 25.54 -47.96
C MET A 196 53.41 24.98 -48.22
N GLY A 197 53.77 23.85 -47.58
CA GLY A 197 55.07 23.23 -47.82
C GLY A 197 55.27 22.79 -49.27
N TRP A 198 54.21 22.31 -49.92
CA TRP A 198 54.27 21.84 -51.31
C TRP A 198 54.35 22.98 -52.33
N LEU A 199 53.53 24.03 -52.16
CA LEU A 199 53.53 25.18 -53.08
C LEU A 199 54.91 25.86 -53.13
N ALA A 200 55.57 25.94 -51.97
CA ALA A 200 56.90 26.51 -51.86
C ALA A 200 57.99 25.63 -52.50
N HIS A 201 57.88 24.31 -52.41
CA HIS A 201 58.83 23.38 -53.04
C HIS A 201 58.76 23.43 -54.58
N VAL A 202 57.54 23.41 -55.13
CA VAL A 202 57.32 23.46 -56.60
C VAL A 202 57.80 24.78 -57.19
N ASN A 203 57.55 25.91 -56.51
CA ASN A 203 58.03 27.21 -56.98
C ASN A 203 59.56 27.35 -56.87
N GLY A 204 60.18 26.81 -55.82
CA GLY A 204 61.65 26.86 -55.65
C GLY A 204 62.42 26.06 -56.70
N LEU A 205 61.90 24.89 -57.13
CA LEU A 205 62.50 24.10 -58.21
C LEU A 205 62.39 24.80 -59.57
N ARG A 206 61.25 25.44 -59.84
CA ARG A 206 61.05 26.20 -61.09
C ARG A 206 61.94 27.45 -61.17
N SER A 207 62.12 28.18 -60.07
CA SER A 207 62.95 29.39 -60.08
C SER A 207 64.44 29.08 -60.24
N THR A 208 64.93 27.99 -59.65
CA THR A 208 66.34 27.57 -59.77
C THR A 208 66.69 27.13 -61.19
N GLN A 209 65.85 26.31 -61.83
CA GLN A 209 66.06 25.92 -63.24
C GLN A 209 66.06 27.14 -64.19
N GLN A 210 65.15 28.09 -64.00
CA GLN A 210 65.09 29.30 -64.82
C GLN A 210 66.30 30.24 -64.64
N ALA A 211 66.81 30.36 -63.41
CA ALA A 211 68.00 31.17 -63.13
C ALA A 211 69.26 30.57 -63.77
N GLU A 212 69.39 29.24 -63.72
CA GLU A 212 70.52 28.54 -64.33
C GLU A 212 70.50 28.64 -65.87
N LEU A 213 69.33 28.52 -66.50
CA LEU A 213 69.16 28.71 -67.94
C LEU A 213 69.54 30.14 -68.39
N ARG A 214 69.19 31.18 -67.59
CA ARG A 214 69.62 32.57 -67.86
C ARG A 214 71.14 32.72 -67.82
N LEU A 215 71.77 32.16 -66.80
CA LEU A 215 73.21 32.27 -66.60
C LEU A 215 73.97 31.57 -67.75
N GLN A 216 73.54 30.38 -68.14
CA GLN A 216 74.18 29.62 -69.23
C GLN A 216 74.08 30.35 -70.58
N VAL A 217 72.92 30.93 -70.92
CA VAL A 217 72.74 31.69 -72.17
C VAL A 217 73.53 33.00 -72.18
N SER A 218 73.58 33.68 -71.03
CA SER A 218 74.36 34.91 -70.84
C SER A 218 75.86 34.71 -71.09
N LEU A 219 76.43 33.70 -70.43
CA LEU A 219 77.85 33.36 -70.52
C LEU A 219 78.22 32.92 -71.94
N ALA A 220 77.37 32.10 -72.57
CA ALA A 220 77.58 31.62 -73.92
C ALA A 220 77.51 32.75 -74.99
N ALA A 221 76.74 33.82 -74.75
CA ALA A 221 76.63 34.94 -75.70
C ALA A 221 77.86 35.87 -75.71
N HIS A 222 78.63 35.95 -74.61
CA HIS A 222 79.78 36.85 -74.47
C HIS A 222 81.14 36.14 -74.66
N GLY A 223 81.16 34.96 -75.29
CA GLY A 223 82.39 34.31 -75.73
C GLY A 223 83.31 33.80 -74.63
N GLN A 224 82.84 33.68 -73.38
CA GLN A 224 83.59 32.97 -72.34
C GLN A 224 83.42 31.46 -72.56
N GLU A 225 84.54 30.73 -72.65
CA GLU A 225 84.50 29.26 -72.56
C GLU A 225 83.88 28.90 -71.21
N LEU A 226 82.73 28.22 -71.26
CA LEU A 226 82.15 27.53 -70.12
C LEU A 226 83.14 26.41 -69.73
N GLU A 227 84.12 26.72 -68.88
CA GLU A 227 84.94 25.69 -68.23
C GLU A 227 83.98 24.70 -67.57
N ALA A 228 84.00 23.48 -68.08
CA ALA A 228 83.05 22.44 -67.75
C ALA A 228 83.07 22.12 -66.25
N GLN A 229 82.03 22.53 -65.55
CA GLN A 229 81.55 21.86 -64.34
C GLN A 229 80.02 21.87 -64.35
N ALA A 230 79.44 20.84 -64.96
CA ALA A 230 78.08 20.43 -64.64
C ALA A 230 77.90 18.95 -65.01
N GLU A 231 78.04 18.06 -64.03
CA GLU A 231 77.20 16.87 -63.97
C GLU A 231 75.77 17.37 -63.74
N GLY A 232 75.05 17.66 -64.83
CA GLY A 232 73.72 18.28 -64.85
C GLY A 232 73.10 18.16 -66.24
N PRO A 233 71.77 18.30 -66.38
CA PRO A 233 71.03 17.85 -67.55
C PRO A 233 71.50 18.54 -68.84
N ALA A 234 71.24 17.86 -69.96
CA ALA A 234 71.70 18.17 -71.31
C ALA A 234 71.85 19.68 -71.56
N VAL A 235 73.05 20.10 -72.00
CA VAL A 235 73.33 21.46 -72.46
C VAL A 235 72.16 21.92 -73.33
N PRO A 236 71.42 22.97 -72.94
CA PRO A 236 70.20 23.35 -73.62
C PRO A 236 70.56 23.67 -75.08
N THR A 237 69.72 23.25 -76.02
CA THR A 237 70.05 23.38 -77.45
C THR A 237 70.14 24.86 -77.81
N MET A 238 71.36 25.39 -77.94
CA MET A 238 71.59 26.81 -78.23
C MET A 238 71.70 27.03 -79.74
N VAL A 239 70.88 27.93 -80.27
CA VAL A 239 70.87 28.27 -81.71
C VAL A 239 71.17 29.75 -81.88
N VAL A 240 72.04 30.10 -82.83
CA VAL A 240 72.30 31.50 -83.22
C VAL A 240 71.31 31.90 -84.29
N VAL A 241 70.55 32.96 -84.04
CA VAL A 241 69.43 33.43 -84.87
C VAL A 241 69.59 34.94 -85.15
N GLN A 242 69.04 35.41 -86.28
CA GLN A 242 68.93 36.85 -86.55
C GLN A 242 67.73 37.47 -85.80
N GLU A 243 67.69 38.80 -85.70
CA GLU A 243 66.69 39.53 -84.91
C GLU A 243 65.25 39.33 -85.42
N ASP A 244 65.08 39.10 -86.72
CA ASP A 244 63.81 38.78 -87.38
C ASP A 244 63.31 37.34 -87.12
N GLU A 245 64.17 36.46 -86.60
CA GLU A 245 63.85 35.05 -86.29
C GLU A 245 63.55 34.82 -84.80
N LEU A 246 63.54 35.88 -83.98
CA LEU A 246 63.18 35.81 -82.56
C LEU A 246 61.66 35.55 -82.40
N PRO A 247 61.25 34.73 -81.40
CA PRO A 247 59.84 34.58 -81.06
C PRO A 247 59.20 35.95 -80.79
N PRO A 248 58.01 36.24 -81.33
CA PRO A 248 57.39 37.56 -81.20
C PRO A 248 57.15 37.97 -79.73
N GLN A 249 56.98 37.02 -78.80
CA GLN A 249 56.86 37.34 -77.37
C GLN A 249 58.15 37.92 -76.76
N LEU A 250 59.34 37.63 -77.33
CA LEU A 250 60.62 38.23 -76.93
C LEU A 250 60.78 39.65 -77.47
N LEU A 251 60.28 39.92 -78.69
CA LEU A 251 60.31 41.25 -79.32
C LEU A 251 59.21 42.20 -78.76
N ALA A 252 58.10 41.65 -78.28
CA ALA A 252 56.95 42.42 -77.78
C ALA A 252 57.16 43.07 -76.40
N THR A 253 58.28 42.83 -75.72
CA THR A 253 58.59 43.47 -74.43
C THR A 253 59.59 44.61 -74.61
N GLU A 254 59.14 45.70 -75.24
CA GLU A 254 59.89 46.98 -75.40
C GLU A 254 60.41 47.55 -74.06
N GLU A 255 59.90 47.07 -72.92
CA GLU A 255 60.30 47.51 -71.58
C GLU A 255 61.32 46.60 -70.87
N SER A 256 61.81 45.51 -71.50
CA SER A 256 62.77 44.58 -70.87
C SER A 256 64.17 44.54 -71.50
N VAL A 257 64.35 45.17 -72.67
CA VAL A 257 65.64 45.19 -73.40
C VAL A 257 66.66 46.19 -72.79
N THR A 258 66.26 47.04 -71.84
CA THR A 258 67.12 48.12 -71.30
C THR A 258 67.67 47.89 -69.89
N ARG A 259 67.45 46.73 -69.26
CA ARG A 259 68.19 46.33 -68.04
C ARG A 259 68.43 44.83 -67.95
N PRO A 260 69.48 44.31 -68.58
CA PRO A 260 69.88 42.93 -68.34
C PRO A 260 70.95 42.91 -67.23
N VAL A 261 70.57 42.50 -66.03
CA VAL A 261 71.57 41.94 -65.09
C VAL A 261 71.94 40.60 -65.72
N LEU A 262 73.14 40.52 -66.32
CA LEU A 262 73.66 39.38 -67.09
C LEU A 262 73.07 39.15 -68.49
N GLY A 263 72.82 40.19 -69.29
CA GLY A 263 72.70 40.08 -70.76
C GLY A 263 71.57 39.23 -71.41
N ALA A 264 70.79 38.44 -70.66
CA ALA A 264 69.84 37.45 -71.20
C ALA A 264 68.38 37.68 -70.75
N THR A 265 67.44 37.64 -71.69
CA THR A 265 65.99 37.78 -71.47
C THR A 265 65.32 36.40 -71.49
N LEU A 266 64.39 36.15 -70.57
CA LEU A 266 63.62 34.90 -70.47
C LEU A 266 62.15 35.14 -70.82
N VAL A 267 61.58 34.28 -71.67
CA VAL A 267 60.13 34.24 -71.94
C VAL A 267 59.64 32.79 -71.88
N ALA A 268 58.56 32.56 -71.15
CA ALA A 268 57.89 31.26 -71.11
C ALA A 268 56.92 31.15 -72.29
N LEU A 269 57.01 30.06 -73.05
CA LEU A 269 56.09 29.73 -74.14
C LEU A 269 55.12 28.66 -73.65
N ASP A 270 53.82 28.99 -73.66
CA ASP A 270 52.67 28.09 -73.45
C ASP A 270 52.70 27.21 -72.17
N GLY A 271 53.54 27.54 -71.18
CA GLY A 271 53.60 26.86 -69.88
C GLY A 271 54.33 25.51 -69.88
N THR A 272 54.80 25.05 -71.05
CA THR A 272 55.50 23.77 -71.24
C THR A 272 56.97 23.94 -71.58
N GLU A 273 57.38 25.07 -72.15
CA GLU A 273 58.77 25.37 -72.50
C GLU A 273 59.20 26.76 -72.01
N VAL A 274 60.46 26.87 -71.59
CA VAL A 274 61.10 28.13 -71.22
C VAL A 274 62.16 28.47 -72.26
N VAL A 275 62.14 29.70 -72.79
CA VAL A 275 63.09 30.18 -73.80
C VAL A 275 63.91 31.35 -73.29
N ALA A 276 65.24 31.21 -73.30
CA ALA A 276 66.19 32.25 -72.94
C ALA A 276 66.92 32.78 -74.19
N ALA A 277 67.08 34.10 -74.30
CA ALA A 277 67.77 34.75 -75.42
C ALA A 277 68.75 35.83 -74.96
N ALA A 278 69.95 35.89 -75.52
CA ALA A 278 70.95 36.94 -75.25
C ALA A 278 71.63 37.45 -76.53
N ARG A 279 72.00 38.73 -76.56
CA ARG A 279 72.65 39.36 -77.72
C ARG A 279 74.17 39.14 -77.67
N ARG A 280 74.77 38.73 -78.79
CA ARG A 280 76.21 38.55 -78.96
C ARG A 280 76.87 39.86 -79.42
N ASP A 281 78.18 39.97 -79.21
CA ASP A 281 78.99 41.12 -79.64
C ASP A 281 79.02 41.34 -81.17
N ASP A 282 78.74 40.30 -81.96
CA ASP A 282 78.65 40.35 -83.42
C ASP A 282 77.28 40.80 -83.95
N GLY A 283 76.37 41.19 -83.06
CA GLY A 283 75.03 41.70 -83.39
C GLY A 283 73.95 40.62 -83.55
N ARG A 284 74.27 39.32 -83.49
CA ARG A 284 73.30 38.21 -83.57
C ARG A 284 72.77 37.79 -82.18
N TRP A 285 71.69 37.02 -82.13
CA TRP A 285 71.09 36.53 -80.87
C TRP A 285 71.35 35.04 -80.66
N LEU A 286 71.59 34.64 -79.41
CA LEU A 286 71.73 33.25 -78.98
C LEU A 286 70.46 32.84 -78.22
N LEU A 287 69.82 31.75 -78.64
CA LEU A 287 68.53 31.30 -78.10
C LEU A 287 68.62 29.86 -77.57
N ALA A 288 68.17 29.62 -76.36
CA ALA A 288 68.12 28.30 -75.72
C ALA A 288 66.69 27.95 -75.27
N ARG A 289 66.30 26.68 -75.44
CA ARG A 289 64.96 26.18 -75.07
C ARG A 289 65.07 24.95 -74.16
N GLU A 290 64.23 24.89 -73.13
CA GLU A 290 64.16 23.75 -72.20
C GLU A 290 62.70 23.39 -71.82
N PRO A 291 62.31 22.10 -71.86
CA PRO A 291 60.97 21.63 -71.47
C PRO A 291 60.83 21.44 -69.95
N VAL A 292 59.61 21.63 -69.41
CA VAL A 292 59.30 21.49 -67.97
C VAL A 292 58.62 20.14 -67.68
N GLU A 293 59.22 19.27 -66.86
CA GLU A 293 58.59 17.98 -66.45
C GLU A 293 57.48 18.16 -65.38
N GLU A 294 56.36 17.43 -65.54
CA GLU A 294 55.18 17.49 -64.65
C GLU A 294 55.15 16.30 -63.65
N LEU A 295 55.53 16.53 -62.38
CA LEU A 295 55.61 15.50 -61.32
C LEU A 295 54.40 15.49 -60.34
N LEU A 296 53.18 15.75 -60.82
CA LEU A 296 52.02 16.07 -59.94
C LEU A 296 51.14 14.87 -59.50
N GLY A 297 51.12 13.73 -60.21
CA GLY A 297 50.12 12.68 -60.03
C GLY A 297 50.26 11.72 -58.82
N PRO A 298 51.39 11.00 -58.65
CA PRO A 298 51.45 9.85 -57.73
C PRO A 298 51.55 10.22 -56.23
N PHE A 299 51.93 11.46 -55.88
CA PHE A 299 52.18 11.83 -54.48
C PHE A 299 50.91 12.22 -53.69
N VAL A 300 49.88 12.72 -54.38
CA VAL A 300 48.59 13.10 -53.75
C VAL A 300 47.90 11.89 -53.11
N VAL A 301 48.04 10.71 -53.70
CA VAL A 301 47.43 9.47 -53.20
C VAL A 301 48.05 9.03 -51.88
N VAL A 302 49.37 9.16 -51.71
CA VAL A 302 50.09 8.75 -50.49
C VAL A 302 49.66 9.60 -49.28
N VAL A 303 49.40 10.89 -49.49
CA VAL A 303 49.00 11.84 -48.43
C VAL A 303 47.59 11.54 -47.91
N LEU A 304 46.65 11.19 -48.78
CA LEU A 304 45.30 10.80 -48.37
C LEU A 304 45.30 9.50 -47.54
N VAL A 305 46.19 8.56 -47.86
CA VAL A 305 46.30 7.29 -47.13
C VAL A 305 46.85 7.51 -45.72
N ILE A 306 47.91 8.32 -45.55
CA ILE A 306 48.52 8.57 -44.24
C ILE A 306 47.59 9.41 -43.34
N GLY A 307 46.91 10.42 -43.90
CA GLY A 307 45.90 11.20 -43.16
C GLY A 307 44.70 10.36 -42.70
N GLY A 308 44.26 9.41 -43.52
CA GLY A 308 43.25 8.42 -43.15
C GLY A 308 43.71 7.51 -42.00
N PHE A 309 44.97 7.08 -42.01
CA PHE A 309 45.49 6.15 -41.00
C PHE A 309 45.68 6.80 -39.62
N LEU A 310 46.10 8.07 -39.57
CA LEU A 310 46.31 8.80 -38.31
C LEU A 310 45.00 9.22 -37.62
N SER A 311 43.89 9.33 -38.35
CA SER A 311 42.58 9.68 -37.78
C SER A 311 41.81 8.48 -37.21
N MET A 312 42.20 7.25 -37.57
CA MET A 312 41.55 5.99 -37.18
C MET A 312 41.48 5.74 -35.66
N PRO A 313 42.55 5.94 -34.86
CA PRO A 313 42.51 5.73 -33.41
C PRO A 313 41.58 6.71 -32.68
N LEU A 314 41.48 7.95 -33.16
CA LEU A 314 40.68 9.01 -32.57
C LEU A 314 39.18 8.83 -32.89
N ILE A 315 38.85 8.36 -34.09
CA ILE A 315 37.50 7.91 -34.43
C ILE A 315 37.14 6.68 -33.59
N GLY A 316 38.09 5.74 -33.38
CA GLY A 316 37.88 4.55 -32.56
C GLY A 316 37.52 4.86 -31.10
N THR A 317 38.27 5.75 -30.45
CA THR A 317 38.00 6.12 -29.03
C THR A 317 36.69 6.87 -28.87
N THR A 318 36.34 7.76 -29.81
CA THR A 318 35.06 8.49 -29.78
C THR A 318 33.86 7.56 -30.05
N LEU A 319 33.99 6.60 -30.99
CA LEU A 319 32.96 5.58 -31.23
C LEU A 319 32.77 4.66 -30.02
N ALA A 320 33.85 4.27 -29.34
CA ALA A 320 33.79 3.43 -28.15
C ALA A 320 33.05 4.11 -26.99
N HIS A 321 33.29 5.41 -26.77
CA HIS A 321 32.56 6.19 -25.77
C HIS A 321 31.07 6.31 -26.10
N PHE A 322 30.73 6.56 -27.36
CA PHE A 322 29.35 6.65 -27.81
C PHE A 322 28.61 5.29 -27.69
N ASN A 323 29.27 4.20 -28.09
CA ASN A 323 28.70 2.86 -28.00
C ASN A 323 28.49 2.43 -26.54
N SER A 324 29.44 2.70 -25.65
CA SER A 324 29.29 2.38 -24.21
C SER A 324 28.11 3.11 -23.57
N MET A 325 27.93 4.41 -23.84
CA MET A 325 26.77 5.18 -23.36
C MET A 325 25.45 4.66 -23.95
N ARG A 326 25.45 4.32 -25.24
CA ARG A 326 24.28 3.76 -25.93
C ARG A 326 23.87 2.42 -25.32
N GLU A 327 24.82 1.53 -25.02
CA GLU A 327 24.54 0.23 -24.43
C GLU A 327 23.90 0.34 -23.04
N GLN A 328 24.39 1.23 -22.18
CA GLN A 328 23.81 1.46 -20.85
C GLN A 328 22.39 2.05 -20.93
N LEU A 329 22.16 3.04 -21.81
CA LEU A 329 20.82 3.62 -22.00
C LEU A 329 19.83 2.64 -22.62
N LEU A 330 20.28 1.79 -23.56
CA LEU A 330 19.47 0.70 -24.09
C LEU A 330 19.23 -0.40 -23.05
N GLY A 331 20.17 -0.65 -22.14
CA GLY A 331 20.01 -1.53 -20.99
C GLY A 331 18.90 -1.03 -20.07
N LEU A 332 18.98 0.23 -19.65
CA LEU A 332 17.96 0.90 -18.84
C LEU A 332 16.59 0.87 -19.53
N GLY A 333 16.52 1.25 -20.82
CA GLY A 333 15.27 1.21 -21.57
C GLY A 333 14.64 -0.19 -21.68
N ARG A 334 15.45 -1.24 -21.80
CA ARG A 334 14.96 -2.63 -21.80
C ARG A 334 14.40 -3.04 -20.45
N LEU A 335 15.11 -2.74 -19.37
CA LEU A 335 14.65 -3.10 -18.02
C LEU A 335 13.41 -2.30 -17.60
N THR A 336 13.38 -0.99 -17.86
CA THR A 336 12.18 -0.18 -17.61
C THR A 336 10.99 -0.73 -18.38
N ARG A 337 11.17 -1.12 -19.64
CA ARG A 337 10.12 -1.74 -20.43
C ARG A 337 9.68 -3.08 -19.83
N GLN A 338 10.61 -3.90 -19.34
CA GLN A 338 10.30 -5.17 -18.69
C GLN A 338 9.49 -4.98 -17.39
N VAL A 339 9.87 -4.02 -16.54
CA VAL A 339 9.12 -3.65 -15.32
C VAL A 339 7.72 -3.13 -15.69
N VAL A 340 7.62 -2.23 -16.67
CA VAL A 340 6.36 -1.57 -17.03
C VAL A 340 5.40 -2.50 -17.79
N GLU A 341 5.89 -3.32 -18.72
CA GLU A 341 5.05 -4.18 -19.56
C GLU A 341 4.70 -5.51 -18.89
N ARG A 342 5.60 -6.07 -18.07
CA ARG A 342 5.41 -7.41 -17.48
C ARG A 342 5.24 -7.39 -15.96
N GLY A 343 5.59 -6.31 -15.28
CA GLY A 343 5.63 -6.27 -13.81
C GLY A 343 6.71 -7.17 -13.20
N ASP A 344 7.66 -7.64 -14.01
CA ASP A 344 8.68 -8.59 -13.61
C ASP A 344 9.86 -7.85 -12.98
N VAL A 345 9.91 -7.81 -11.65
CA VAL A 345 10.94 -7.07 -10.90
C VAL A 345 12.01 -8.01 -10.33
N ARG A 346 11.61 -9.20 -9.91
CA ARG A 346 12.49 -10.20 -9.27
C ARG A 346 13.54 -10.81 -10.20
N SER A 347 13.22 -10.94 -11.48
CA SER A 347 14.07 -11.57 -12.49
C SER A 347 15.06 -10.60 -13.12
N ILE A 348 15.07 -9.33 -12.70
CA ILE A 348 15.93 -8.30 -13.28
C ILE A 348 17.32 -8.34 -12.64
N GLU A 349 18.32 -8.57 -13.48
CA GLU A 349 19.72 -8.39 -13.13
C GLU A 349 20.02 -6.88 -12.99
N ARG A 350 20.61 -6.49 -11.86
CA ARG A 350 20.89 -5.10 -11.54
C ARG A 350 21.91 -4.55 -12.53
N LEU A 351 21.69 -3.33 -13.01
CA LEU A 351 22.63 -2.69 -13.91
C LEU A 351 23.92 -2.36 -13.16
N VAL A 352 25.07 -2.79 -13.70
CA VAL A 352 26.39 -2.46 -13.17
C VAL A 352 26.96 -1.30 -13.99
N SER A 353 27.24 -0.18 -13.33
CA SER A 353 27.99 0.93 -13.93
C SER A 353 29.49 0.76 -13.67
N LEU A 354 30.30 0.95 -14.70
CA LEU A 354 31.78 0.95 -14.63
C LEU A 354 32.36 2.37 -14.56
N ARG A 355 31.51 3.40 -14.42
CA ARG A 355 31.90 4.82 -14.44
C ARG A 355 31.28 5.56 -13.26
N SER A 356 31.81 6.73 -12.91
CA SER A 356 31.34 7.57 -11.80
C SER A 356 30.79 8.91 -12.32
N ASP A 357 29.85 8.84 -13.26
CA ASP A 357 29.27 9.99 -13.94
C ASP A 357 27.74 10.10 -13.73
N GLU A 358 27.08 10.96 -14.50
CA GLU A 358 25.62 11.12 -14.53
C GLU A 358 24.86 9.80 -14.75
N ILE A 359 25.41 8.89 -15.56
CA ILE A 359 24.75 7.64 -15.93
C ILE A 359 24.79 6.65 -14.76
N ASP A 360 25.88 6.67 -14.00
CA ASP A 360 26.03 5.90 -12.77
C ASP A 360 25.04 6.33 -11.67
N ALA A 361 24.81 7.64 -11.52
CA ALA A 361 23.76 8.13 -10.62
C ALA A 361 22.38 7.63 -11.06
N LEU A 362 22.05 7.71 -12.35
CA LEU A 362 20.79 7.23 -12.89
C LEU A 362 20.62 5.70 -12.71
N VAL A 363 21.68 4.93 -12.91
CA VAL A 363 21.69 3.47 -12.70
C VAL A 363 21.44 3.12 -11.23
N ARG A 364 22.06 3.84 -10.29
CA ARG A 364 21.82 3.65 -8.85
C ARG A 364 20.39 3.95 -8.45
N ASP A 365 19.85 5.09 -8.88
CA ASP A 365 18.48 5.49 -8.55
C ASP A 365 17.46 4.50 -9.12
N PHE A 366 17.72 4.00 -10.34
CA PHE A 366 16.89 2.97 -10.97
C PHE A 366 16.98 1.62 -10.25
N ASN A 367 18.17 1.17 -9.86
CA ASN A 367 18.33 -0.06 -9.08
C ASN A 367 17.64 0.05 -7.71
N ALA A 368 17.74 1.20 -7.02
CA ALA A 368 17.05 1.43 -5.75
C ALA A 368 15.52 1.37 -5.91
N MET A 369 14.99 1.89 -7.02
CA MET A 369 13.56 1.75 -7.35
C MET A 369 13.17 0.30 -7.62
N ILE A 370 14.00 -0.48 -8.32
CA ILE A 370 13.78 -1.92 -8.53
C ILE A 370 13.76 -2.66 -7.18
N ASP A 371 14.73 -2.40 -6.30
CA ASP A 371 14.81 -3.06 -5.00
C ASP A 371 13.58 -2.73 -4.12
N MET A 372 13.09 -1.49 -4.17
CA MET A 372 11.80 -1.12 -3.53
C MET A 372 10.63 -1.95 -4.08
N PHE A 373 10.50 -2.07 -5.40
CA PHE A 373 9.42 -2.86 -6.00
C PHE A 373 9.57 -4.37 -5.70
N ASP A 374 10.80 -4.87 -5.59
CA ASP A 374 11.08 -6.26 -5.21
C ASP A 374 10.65 -6.53 -3.77
N GLU A 375 11.03 -5.67 -2.81
CA GLU A 375 10.63 -5.77 -1.40
C GLU A 375 9.11 -5.73 -1.24
N LEU A 376 8.43 -4.78 -1.87
CA LEU A 376 6.97 -4.69 -1.84
C LEU A 376 6.29 -5.89 -2.52
N GLY A 377 6.88 -6.42 -3.60
CA GLY A 377 6.41 -7.64 -4.24
C GLY A 377 6.59 -8.88 -3.37
N GLN A 378 7.66 -8.95 -2.58
CA GLN A 378 7.87 -10.00 -1.55
C GLN A 378 6.86 -9.91 -0.42
N ALA A 379 6.61 -8.71 0.09
CA ALA A 379 5.56 -8.49 1.07
C ALA A 379 4.18 -8.89 0.54
N ALA A 380 3.83 -8.51 -0.70
CA ALA A 380 2.57 -8.89 -1.32
C ALA A 380 2.41 -10.42 -1.45
N ALA A 381 3.48 -11.13 -1.82
CA ALA A 381 3.47 -12.59 -1.91
C ALA A 381 3.28 -13.24 -0.53
N GLN A 382 3.99 -12.75 0.50
CA GLN A 382 3.83 -13.22 1.88
C GLN A 382 2.41 -13.00 2.40
N ILE A 383 1.82 -11.83 2.15
CA ILE A 383 0.42 -11.51 2.50
C ILE A 383 -0.55 -12.46 1.78
N ALA A 384 -0.31 -12.76 0.50
CA ALA A 384 -1.14 -13.69 -0.27
C ALA A 384 -1.06 -15.13 0.26
N GLU A 385 0.09 -15.54 0.78
CA GLU A 385 0.28 -16.81 1.50
C GLU A 385 -0.32 -16.80 2.92
N GLY A 386 -0.76 -15.63 3.39
CA GLY A 386 -1.40 -15.45 4.69
C GLY A 386 -0.46 -14.96 5.79
N ASP A 387 0.82 -14.69 5.51
CA ASP A 387 1.69 -14.10 6.52
C ASP A 387 1.41 -12.59 6.66
N LEU A 388 0.78 -12.19 7.76
CA LEU A 388 0.52 -10.78 8.10
C LEU A 388 1.54 -10.25 9.11
N ARG A 389 2.63 -10.98 9.36
CA ARG A 389 3.76 -10.56 10.20
C ARG A 389 4.84 -9.82 9.42
N VAL A 390 4.56 -9.39 8.19
CA VAL A 390 5.51 -8.71 7.29
C VAL A 390 5.80 -7.28 7.75
N GLU A 391 7.06 -6.97 8.08
CA GLU A 391 7.50 -5.63 8.45
C GLU A 391 8.13 -4.93 7.25
N LEU A 392 7.61 -3.77 6.90
CA LEU A 392 8.10 -2.93 5.82
C LEU A 392 8.85 -1.73 6.40
N GLN A 393 10.13 -1.54 6.07
CA GLN A 393 10.96 -0.48 6.66
C GLN A 393 11.32 0.67 5.69
N GLY A 394 10.78 0.67 4.47
CA GLY A 394 11.06 1.72 3.51
C GLY A 394 10.29 3.04 3.74
N PRO A 395 10.84 4.18 3.26
CA PRO A 395 10.20 5.48 3.32
C PRO A 395 9.33 5.78 2.08
N GLY A 396 8.30 6.62 2.25
CA GLY A 396 7.48 7.16 1.16
C GLY A 396 6.07 6.58 1.09
N GLU A 397 5.22 7.23 0.30
CA GLU A 397 3.77 6.98 0.29
C GLU A 397 3.39 5.53 -0.05
N LEU A 398 4.16 4.86 -0.91
CA LEU A 398 3.88 3.48 -1.31
C LEU A 398 4.13 2.49 -0.15
N TYR A 399 5.22 2.67 0.59
CA TYR A 399 5.49 1.88 1.80
C TYR A 399 4.43 2.13 2.86
N ASP A 400 4.01 3.38 3.05
CA ASP A 400 2.98 3.74 4.03
C ASP A 400 1.61 3.16 3.68
N ALA A 401 1.25 3.15 2.39
CA ALA A 401 0.02 2.52 1.89
C ALA A 401 0.03 1.00 2.15
N PHE A 402 1.13 0.32 1.83
CA PHE A 402 1.27 -1.12 2.10
C PHE A 402 1.25 -1.44 3.60
N ARG A 403 1.94 -0.65 4.43
CA ARG A 403 1.93 -0.79 5.89
C ARG A 403 0.52 -0.65 6.45
N THR A 404 -0.23 0.33 5.97
CA THR A 404 -1.63 0.55 6.33
C THR A 404 -2.50 -0.64 5.93
N MET A 405 -2.33 -1.16 4.71
CA MET A 405 -3.07 -2.33 4.22
C MET A 405 -2.79 -3.57 5.08
N VAL A 406 -1.52 -3.86 5.38
CA VAL A 406 -1.13 -5.02 6.23
C VAL A 406 -1.74 -4.88 7.62
N ASN A 407 -1.64 -3.71 8.24
CA ASN A 407 -2.20 -3.46 9.57
C ASN A 407 -3.73 -3.62 9.57
N GLN A 408 -4.44 -3.09 8.56
CA GLN A 408 -5.89 -3.25 8.46
C GLN A 408 -6.31 -4.72 8.26
N LEU A 409 -5.59 -5.47 7.42
CA LEU A 409 -5.83 -6.91 7.25
C LEU A 409 -5.55 -7.68 8.54
N HIS A 410 -4.45 -7.36 9.22
CA HIS A 410 -4.11 -7.92 10.53
C HIS A 410 -5.23 -7.70 11.55
N ASP A 411 -5.73 -6.46 11.65
CA ASP A 411 -6.77 -6.09 12.61
C ASP A 411 -8.10 -6.77 12.29
N VAL A 412 -8.51 -6.83 11.01
CA VAL A 412 -9.74 -7.52 10.60
C VAL A 412 -9.67 -9.02 10.89
N VAL A 413 -8.56 -9.67 10.55
CA VAL A 413 -8.38 -11.11 10.83
C VAL A 413 -8.32 -11.36 12.34
N GLY A 414 -7.65 -10.48 13.09
CA GLY A 414 -7.61 -10.52 14.56
C GLY A 414 -9.00 -10.39 15.19
N GLN A 415 -9.81 -9.45 14.72
CA GLN A 415 -11.20 -9.28 15.14
C GLN A 415 -12.05 -10.52 14.83
N ILE A 416 -11.95 -11.06 13.61
CA ILE A 416 -12.69 -12.29 13.24
C ILE A 416 -12.30 -13.46 14.15
N ARG A 417 -11.01 -13.63 14.46
CA ARG A 417 -10.53 -14.67 15.38
C ARG A 417 -11.09 -14.46 16.80
N GLY A 418 -11.10 -13.21 17.29
CA GLY A 418 -11.71 -12.85 18.56
C GLY A 418 -13.20 -13.19 18.62
N THR A 419 -13.96 -12.75 17.61
CA THR A 419 -15.40 -13.04 17.50
C THR A 419 -15.67 -14.53 17.38
N ALA A 420 -14.84 -15.31 16.69
CA ALA A 420 -14.98 -16.76 16.63
C ALA A 420 -14.85 -17.42 18.01
N VAL A 421 -13.86 -16.99 18.81
CA VAL A 421 -13.68 -17.49 20.20
C VAL A 421 -14.85 -17.11 21.09
N GLU A 422 -15.32 -15.86 21.00
CA GLU A 422 -16.51 -15.39 21.73
C GLU A 422 -17.75 -16.22 21.34
N LEU A 423 -17.93 -16.49 20.05
CA LEU A 423 -19.06 -17.29 19.54
C LEU A 423 -18.99 -18.75 20.02
N ALA A 424 -17.81 -19.36 20.00
CA ALA A 424 -17.61 -20.71 20.52
C ALA A 424 -17.91 -20.79 22.03
N THR A 425 -17.50 -19.76 22.78
CA THR A 425 -17.75 -19.66 24.23
C THR A 425 -19.25 -19.51 24.50
N ALA A 426 -19.92 -18.58 23.81
CA ALA A 426 -21.36 -18.37 23.92
C ALA A 426 -22.15 -19.64 23.55
N ALA A 427 -21.74 -20.35 22.49
CA ALA A 427 -22.34 -21.62 22.10
C ALA A 427 -22.22 -22.69 23.20
N ALA A 428 -21.04 -22.79 23.83
CA ALA A 428 -20.81 -23.73 24.93
C ALA A 428 -21.64 -23.37 26.17
N GLU A 429 -21.74 -22.09 26.52
CA GLU A 429 -22.58 -21.61 27.62
C GLU A 429 -24.07 -21.90 27.37
N ILE A 430 -24.57 -21.60 26.17
CA ILE A 430 -25.95 -21.92 25.77
C ILE A 430 -26.17 -23.44 25.85
N GLN A 431 -25.20 -24.26 25.46
CA GLN A 431 -25.34 -25.71 25.53
C GLN A 431 -25.39 -26.23 26.98
N ALA A 432 -24.62 -25.63 27.90
CA ALA A 432 -24.71 -25.96 29.32
C ALA A 432 -26.07 -25.57 29.91
N ILE A 433 -26.55 -24.36 29.60
CA ILE A 433 -27.87 -23.86 30.06
C ILE A 433 -29.00 -24.73 29.51
N THR A 434 -28.95 -25.13 28.24
CA THR A 434 -29.99 -25.98 27.65
C THR A 434 -30.01 -27.38 28.25
N GLN A 435 -28.87 -27.94 28.65
CA GLN A 435 -28.82 -29.20 29.41
C GLN A 435 -29.50 -29.08 30.79
N GLU A 436 -29.23 -28.01 31.51
CA GLU A 436 -29.88 -27.74 32.81
C GLU A 436 -31.39 -27.54 32.65
N GLN A 437 -31.81 -26.75 31.65
CA GLN A 437 -33.22 -26.56 31.32
C GLN A 437 -33.91 -27.85 30.92
N SER A 438 -33.24 -28.73 30.17
CA SER A 438 -33.77 -30.05 29.79
C SER A 438 -34.04 -30.92 31.02
N ALA A 439 -33.08 -30.97 31.96
CA ALA A 439 -33.26 -31.70 33.22
C ALA A 439 -34.41 -31.12 34.05
N ALA A 440 -34.52 -29.79 34.14
CA ALA A 440 -35.61 -29.12 34.84
C ALA A 440 -36.98 -29.41 34.18
N ALA A 441 -37.06 -29.41 32.85
CA ALA A 441 -38.26 -29.73 32.10
C ALA A 441 -38.73 -31.18 32.36
N MET A 442 -37.79 -32.13 32.36
CA MET A 442 -38.08 -33.54 32.71
C MET A 442 -38.61 -33.68 34.13
N GLN A 443 -37.95 -33.04 35.11
CA GLN A 443 -38.41 -33.06 36.50
C GLN A 443 -39.80 -32.43 36.66
N GLN A 444 -40.08 -31.34 35.93
CA GLN A 444 -41.40 -30.71 35.93
C GLN A 444 -42.47 -31.64 35.35
N ALA A 445 -42.18 -32.33 34.24
CA ALA A 445 -43.10 -33.31 33.66
C ALA A 445 -43.41 -34.46 34.64
N ASP A 446 -42.39 -34.96 35.34
CA ASP A 446 -42.58 -35.99 36.38
C ASP A 446 -43.39 -35.49 37.57
N THR A 447 -43.13 -34.26 38.01
CA THR A 447 -43.92 -33.63 39.08
C THR A 447 -45.38 -33.48 38.67
N MET A 448 -45.65 -33.04 37.43
CA MET A 448 -47.01 -32.92 36.92
C MET A 448 -47.72 -34.27 36.80
N ARG A 449 -47.02 -35.35 36.49
CA ARG A 449 -47.58 -36.71 36.52
C ARG A 449 -48.04 -37.11 37.93
N VAL A 450 -47.27 -36.76 38.96
CA VAL A 450 -47.66 -36.99 40.36
C VAL A 450 -48.87 -36.13 40.73
N VAL A 451 -48.84 -34.83 40.43
CA VAL A 451 -49.96 -33.90 40.71
C VAL A 451 -51.24 -34.37 40.01
N ARG A 452 -51.15 -34.81 38.76
CA ARG A 452 -52.30 -35.39 38.02
C ARG A 452 -52.91 -36.57 38.76
N SER A 453 -52.07 -37.48 39.26
CA SER A 453 -52.54 -38.63 40.04
C SER A 453 -53.20 -38.21 41.36
N THR A 454 -52.66 -37.19 42.02
CA THR A 454 -53.23 -36.62 43.24
C THR A 454 -54.60 -35.99 42.97
N VAL A 455 -54.72 -35.16 41.93
CA VAL A 455 -55.99 -34.54 41.53
C VAL A 455 -57.06 -35.60 41.19
N ALA A 456 -56.69 -36.66 40.45
CA ALA A 456 -57.61 -37.77 40.17
C ALA A 456 -58.07 -38.49 41.46
N SER A 457 -57.16 -38.65 42.42
CA SER A 457 -57.48 -39.25 43.72
C SER A 457 -58.41 -38.35 44.55
N LEU A 458 -58.21 -37.03 44.52
CA LEU A 458 -59.11 -36.07 45.16
C LEU A 458 -60.52 -36.11 44.55
N ALA A 459 -60.62 -36.18 43.21
CA ALA A 459 -61.91 -36.27 42.53
C ALA A 459 -62.67 -37.54 42.94
N SER A 460 -61.98 -38.67 42.98
CA SER A 460 -62.58 -39.93 43.45
C SER A 460 -62.99 -39.87 44.93
N ALA A 461 -62.16 -39.30 45.79
CA ALA A 461 -62.48 -39.12 47.20
C ALA A 461 -63.70 -38.21 47.40
N ALA A 462 -63.81 -37.14 46.62
CA ALA A 462 -64.95 -36.22 46.65
C ALA A 462 -66.26 -36.93 46.27
N GLU A 463 -66.24 -37.79 45.25
CA GLU A 463 -67.40 -38.59 44.86
C GLU A 463 -67.84 -39.55 45.98
N VAL A 464 -66.89 -40.24 46.62
CA VAL A 464 -67.16 -41.16 47.73
C VAL A 464 -67.73 -40.43 48.94
N ILE A 465 -67.15 -39.27 49.30
CA ILE A 465 -67.64 -38.45 50.41
C ILE A 465 -69.05 -37.94 50.13
N SER A 466 -69.32 -37.48 48.91
CA SER A 466 -70.65 -37.02 48.49
C SER A 466 -71.71 -38.13 48.65
N LYS A 467 -71.44 -39.32 48.10
CA LYS A 467 -72.33 -40.49 48.26
C LYS A 467 -72.53 -40.89 49.72
N THR A 468 -71.48 -40.81 50.52
CA THR A 468 -71.55 -41.14 51.96
C THR A 468 -72.39 -40.13 52.71
N ALA A 469 -72.24 -38.83 52.43
CA ALA A 469 -73.03 -37.77 53.04
C ALA A 469 -74.52 -37.90 52.67
N ASP A 470 -74.84 -38.23 51.42
CA ASP A 470 -76.22 -38.52 51.00
C ASP A 470 -76.80 -39.73 51.74
N GLY A 471 -76.02 -40.79 51.93
CA GLY A 471 -76.42 -41.95 52.73
C GLY A 471 -76.71 -41.59 54.19
N VAL A 472 -75.81 -40.83 54.84
CA VAL A 472 -75.99 -40.38 56.23
C VAL A 472 -77.23 -39.49 56.37
N ARG A 473 -77.51 -38.64 55.38
CA ARG A 473 -78.74 -37.82 55.38
C ARG A 473 -79.99 -38.69 55.28
N ALA A 474 -80.02 -39.67 54.40
CA ALA A 474 -81.15 -40.60 54.26
C ALA A 474 -81.39 -41.41 55.54
N ASP A 475 -80.32 -41.91 56.18
CA ASP A 475 -80.41 -42.64 57.45
C ASP A 475 -80.94 -41.74 58.57
N ALA A 476 -80.52 -40.48 58.61
CA ALA A 476 -81.01 -39.50 59.58
C ALA A 476 -82.50 -39.18 59.37
N GLU A 477 -82.96 -39.00 58.13
CA GLU A 477 -84.37 -38.82 57.80
C GLU A 477 -85.21 -40.04 58.21
N GLN A 478 -84.74 -41.26 57.92
CA GLN A 478 -85.39 -42.50 58.35
C GLN A 478 -85.42 -42.64 59.87
N SER A 479 -84.33 -42.27 60.56
CA SER A 479 -84.29 -42.27 62.03
C SER A 479 -85.30 -41.28 62.63
N ARG A 480 -85.52 -40.14 61.97
CA ARG A 480 -86.53 -39.16 62.38
C ARG A 480 -87.94 -39.72 62.25
N ASP A 481 -88.25 -40.33 61.12
CA ASP A 481 -89.58 -40.88 60.82
C ASP A 481 -89.92 -42.09 61.73
N THR A 482 -88.95 -42.98 61.96
CA THR A 482 -89.11 -44.11 62.90
C THR A 482 -89.33 -43.63 64.34
N THR A 483 -88.61 -42.60 64.77
CA THR A 483 -88.78 -41.97 66.09
C THR A 483 -90.15 -41.30 66.23
N HIS A 484 -90.64 -40.64 65.17
CA HIS A 484 -91.99 -40.07 65.15
C HIS A 484 -93.06 -41.16 65.31
N GLY A 485 -92.93 -42.29 64.60
CA GLY A 485 -93.80 -43.45 64.76
C GLY A 485 -93.75 -44.06 66.17
N MET A 486 -92.58 -44.06 66.81
CA MET A 486 -92.43 -44.52 68.19
C MET A 486 -93.17 -43.62 69.19
N ILE A 487 -93.06 -42.30 69.05
CA ILE A 487 -93.79 -41.33 69.89
C ILE A 487 -95.30 -41.52 69.74
N ALA A 488 -95.80 -41.70 68.52
CA ALA A 488 -97.22 -41.96 68.26
C ALA A 488 -97.72 -43.22 68.99
N ARG A 489 -96.97 -44.33 68.91
CA ARG A 489 -97.31 -45.58 69.61
C ARG A 489 -97.27 -45.46 71.13
N ILE A 490 -96.35 -44.68 71.70
CA ILE A 490 -96.34 -44.40 73.14
C ILE A 490 -97.55 -43.55 73.53
N GLY A 491 -97.98 -42.62 72.68
CA GLY A 491 -99.22 -41.87 72.86
C GLY A 491 -100.46 -42.78 72.90
N GLU A 492 -100.56 -43.74 71.98
CA GLU A 492 -101.62 -44.76 72.00
C GLU A 492 -101.58 -45.60 73.28
N LEU A 493 -100.38 -46.03 73.72
CA LEU A 493 -100.20 -46.77 74.97
C LEU A 493 -100.68 -45.98 76.19
N SER A 494 -100.36 -44.68 76.25
CA SER A 494 -100.82 -43.79 77.32
C SER A 494 -102.34 -43.62 77.33
N SER A 495 -102.96 -43.54 76.14
CA SER A 495 -104.43 -43.53 76.00
C SER A 495 -105.07 -44.84 76.50
N HIS A 496 -104.51 -46.00 76.14
CA HIS A 496 -104.97 -47.28 76.67
C HIS A 496 -104.79 -47.41 78.18
N ALA A 497 -103.66 -46.96 78.72
CA ALA A 497 -103.40 -46.93 80.16
C ALA A 497 -104.42 -46.06 80.91
N ALA A 498 -104.81 -44.90 80.34
CA ALA A 498 -105.87 -44.06 80.89
C ALA A 498 -107.23 -44.77 80.92
N GLY A 499 -107.60 -45.46 79.84
CA GLY A 499 -108.82 -46.28 79.80
C GLY A 499 -108.82 -47.40 80.84
N VAL A 500 -107.68 -48.06 81.08
CA VAL A 500 -107.53 -49.05 82.15
C VAL A 500 -107.72 -48.42 83.53
N ARG A 501 -107.17 -47.22 83.78
CA ARG A 501 -107.39 -46.51 85.07
C ARG A 501 -108.86 -46.20 85.33
N GLU A 502 -109.61 -45.80 84.31
CA GLU A 502 -111.05 -45.56 84.43
C GLU A 502 -111.79 -46.84 84.81
N LEU A 503 -111.50 -47.95 84.14
CA LEU A 503 -112.06 -49.27 84.47
C LEU A 503 -111.72 -49.70 85.90
N LEU A 504 -110.47 -49.53 86.32
CA LEU A 504 -110.03 -49.82 87.70
C LEU A 504 -110.76 -48.96 88.72
N GLY A 505 -111.02 -47.68 88.42
CA GLY A 505 -111.84 -46.80 89.26
C GLY A 505 -113.26 -47.35 89.44
N ARG A 506 -113.90 -47.78 88.36
CA ARG A 506 -115.23 -48.42 88.40
C ARG A 506 -115.24 -49.74 89.17
N ILE A 507 -114.19 -50.56 89.03
CA ILE A 507 -114.07 -51.82 89.78
C ILE A 507 -113.88 -51.54 91.28
N SER A 508 -113.06 -50.55 91.64
CA SER A 508 -112.90 -50.10 93.03
C SER A 508 -114.24 -49.68 93.63
N GLU A 509 -115.03 -48.89 92.89
CA GLU A 509 -116.36 -48.46 93.35
C GLU A 509 -117.32 -49.65 93.54
N ILE A 510 -117.26 -50.66 92.67
CA ILE A 510 -118.04 -51.90 92.83
C ILE A 510 -117.57 -52.68 94.06
N ALA A 511 -116.26 -52.76 94.31
CA ALA A 511 -115.71 -53.42 95.48
C ALA A 511 -116.14 -52.72 96.77
N ASP A 512 -116.05 -51.38 96.84
CA ASP A 512 -116.49 -50.58 97.98
C ASP A 512 -118.00 -50.73 98.24
N ARG A 513 -118.83 -50.70 97.18
CA ARG A 513 -120.27 -50.96 97.31
C ARG A 513 -120.56 -52.38 97.79
N SER A 514 -119.76 -53.36 97.36
CA SER A 514 -119.88 -54.76 97.76
C SER A 514 -119.47 -54.97 99.22
N ASP A 515 -118.44 -54.25 99.68
CA ASP A 515 -118.02 -54.20 101.10
C ASP A 515 -119.11 -53.60 101.99
N LEU A 516 -119.74 -52.48 101.56
CA LEU A 516 -120.87 -51.88 102.26
C LEU A 516 -122.11 -52.79 102.28
N LEU A 517 -122.40 -53.49 101.18
CA LEU A 517 -123.47 -54.51 101.12
C LEU A 517 -123.18 -55.67 102.08
N ALA A 518 -121.94 -56.14 102.13
CA ALA A 518 -121.50 -57.19 103.04
C ALA A 518 -121.54 -56.74 104.51
N LEU A 519 -121.22 -55.47 104.80
CA LEU A 519 -121.36 -54.87 106.13
C LEU A 519 -122.83 -54.82 106.57
N ASN A 520 -123.72 -54.35 105.68
CA ASN A 520 -125.17 -54.34 105.92
C ASN A 520 -125.72 -55.76 106.13
N GLY A 521 -125.27 -56.72 105.32
CA GLY A 521 -125.62 -58.14 105.46
C GLY A 521 -125.14 -58.75 106.78
N SER A 522 -123.95 -58.38 107.24
CA SER A 522 -123.40 -58.80 108.54
C SER A 522 -124.23 -58.23 109.70
N LEU A 523 -124.64 -56.97 109.61
CA LEU A 523 -125.47 -56.30 110.62
C LEU A 523 -126.87 -56.96 110.72
N GLU A 524 -127.49 -57.25 109.59
CA GLU A 524 -128.83 -57.87 109.57
C GLU A 524 -128.77 -59.34 110.01
N ALA A 525 -127.68 -60.04 109.71
CA ALA A 525 -127.43 -61.38 110.24
C ALA A 525 -127.28 -61.40 111.77
N VAL A 526 -126.64 -60.38 112.37
CA VAL A 526 -126.57 -60.20 113.83
C VAL A 526 -127.96 -59.92 114.42
N ARG A 527 -128.78 -59.11 113.74
CA ARG A 527 -130.17 -58.84 114.14
C ARG A 527 -131.07 -60.07 114.12
N ALA A 528 -130.87 -60.99 113.17
CA ALA A 528 -131.66 -62.22 113.03
C ALA A 528 -131.28 -63.33 114.04
N GLY A 529 -130.22 -63.15 114.84
CA GLY A 529 -129.82 -64.11 115.89
C GLY A 529 -129.38 -65.48 115.34
N GLU A 530 -129.87 -66.58 115.94
CA GLU A 530 -129.53 -67.96 115.54
C GLU A 530 -129.88 -68.26 114.07
N ALA A 531 -130.96 -67.68 113.54
CA ALA A 531 -131.38 -67.86 112.14
C ALA A 531 -130.46 -67.16 111.12
N GLY A 532 -129.63 -66.21 111.58
CA GLY A 532 -128.73 -65.42 110.73
C GLY A 532 -127.32 -65.98 110.54
N ARG A 533 -126.93 -67.08 111.23
CA ARG A 533 -125.54 -67.60 111.19
C ARG A 533 -125.02 -67.90 109.79
N GLY A 534 -125.84 -68.51 108.92
CA GLY A 534 -125.46 -68.80 107.54
C GLY A 534 -125.26 -67.53 106.69
N PHE A 535 -126.12 -66.52 106.90
CA PHE A 535 -126.02 -65.22 106.24
C PHE A 535 -124.78 -64.43 106.71
N SER A 536 -124.42 -64.51 107.99
CA SER A 536 -123.22 -63.87 108.54
C SER A 536 -121.94 -64.41 107.89
N LEU A 537 -121.86 -65.73 107.66
CA LEU A 537 -120.71 -66.35 106.97
C LEU A 537 -120.59 -65.87 105.52
N VAL A 538 -121.72 -65.83 104.78
CA VAL A 538 -121.74 -65.32 103.41
C VAL A 538 -121.34 -63.85 103.36
N ALA A 539 -121.83 -63.03 104.29
CA ALA A 539 -121.48 -61.62 104.38
C ALA A 539 -119.98 -61.42 104.69
N ALA A 540 -119.39 -62.21 105.60
CA ALA A 540 -117.96 -62.17 105.88
C ALA A 540 -117.11 -62.57 104.66
N GLU A 541 -117.52 -63.58 103.89
CA GLU A 541 -116.80 -64.00 102.69
C GLU A 541 -116.94 -62.96 101.55
N MET A 542 -118.10 -62.32 101.40
CA MET A 542 -118.30 -61.20 100.45
C MET A 542 -117.43 -60.00 100.81
N ARG A 543 -117.31 -59.68 102.11
CA ARG A 543 -116.41 -58.63 102.60
C ARG A 543 -114.95 -58.93 102.25
N ARG A 544 -114.50 -60.15 102.57
CA ARG A 544 -113.13 -60.62 102.27
C ARG A 544 -112.85 -60.64 100.76
N LEU A 545 -113.85 -60.94 99.93
CA LEU A 545 -113.75 -60.85 98.48
C LEU A 545 -113.61 -59.40 98.02
N ALA A 546 -114.43 -58.48 98.54
CA ALA A 546 -114.35 -57.05 98.23
C ALA A 546 -112.98 -56.46 98.61
N GLU A 547 -112.48 -56.74 99.81
CA GLU A 547 -111.14 -56.33 100.26
C GLU A 547 -110.03 -56.88 99.33
N ARG A 548 -110.15 -58.14 98.88
CA ARG A 548 -109.18 -58.75 97.96
C ARG A 548 -109.24 -58.14 96.56
N VAL A 549 -110.44 -57.80 96.07
CA VAL A 549 -110.62 -57.08 94.80
C VAL A 549 -110.00 -55.68 94.90
N GLY A 550 -110.24 -54.95 96.00
CA GLY A 550 -109.62 -53.64 96.24
C GLY A 550 -108.10 -53.69 96.22
N ALA A 551 -107.51 -54.63 96.98
CA ALA A 551 -106.05 -54.82 96.99
C ALA A 551 -105.48 -55.16 95.59
N THR A 552 -106.20 -55.95 94.80
CA THR A 552 -105.79 -56.27 93.41
C THR A 552 -105.89 -55.04 92.50
N VAL A 553 -106.95 -54.24 92.65
CA VAL A 553 -107.11 -52.98 91.91
C VAL A 553 -105.96 -52.01 92.19
N ASP A 554 -105.55 -51.89 93.45
CA ASP A 554 -104.43 -51.02 93.83
C ASP A 554 -103.09 -51.50 93.26
N ASP A 555 -102.84 -52.81 93.24
CA ASP A 555 -101.63 -53.38 92.61
C ASP A 555 -101.62 -53.12 91.09
N VAL A 556 -102.74 -53.34 90.38
CA VAL A 556 -102.83 -53.03 88.94
C VAL A 556 -102.70 -51.52 88.71
N ARG A 557 -103.27 -50.67 89.57
CA ARG A 557 -103.13 -49.21 89.49
C ARG A 557 -101.66 -48.79 89.61
N ALA A 558 -100.90 -49.39 90.52
CA ALA A 558 -99.47 -49.15 90.66
C ALA A 558 -98.69 -49.56 89.39
N ARG A 559 -99.00 -50.72 88.80
CA ARG A 559 -98.40 -51.17 87.53
C ARG A 559 -98.71 -50.23 86.36
N VAL A 560 -99.95 -49.74 86.27
CA VAL A 560 -100.35 -48.78 85.24
C VAL A 560 -99.64 -47.43 85.42
N ALA A 561 -99.41 -46.98 86.66
CA ALA A 561 -98.62 -45.78 86.93
C ALA A 561 -97.14 -45.96 86.53
N GLU A 562 -96.57 -47.15 86.73
CA GLU A 562 -95.21 -47.50 86.28
C GLU A 562 -95.10 -47.47 84.74
N ILE A 563 -96.12 -47.98 84.02
CA ILE A 563 -96.20 -47.91 82.55
C ILE A 563 -96.23 -46.45 82.07
N ASP A 564 -97.04 -45.59 82.69
CA ASP A 564 -97.11 -44.16 82.35
C ASP A 564 -95.75 -43.47 82.55
N ALA A 565 -95.11 -43.70 83.70
CA ALA A 565 -93.79 -43.13 84.00
C ALA A 565 -92.73 -43.60 82.98
N SER A 566 -92.74 -44.89 82.63
CA SER A 566 -91.88 -45.43 81.58
C SER A 566 -92.20 -44.85 80.20
N GLY A 567 -93.46 -44.58 79.90
CA GLY A 567 -93.90 -43.94 78.66
C GLY A 567 -93.36 -42.51 78.52
N VAL A 568 -93.45 -41.70 79.58
CA VAL A 568 -92.87 -40.34 79.61
C VAL A 568 -91.36 -40.38 79.39
N GLY A 569 -90.66 -41.30 80.06
CA GLY A 569 -89.22 -41.50 79.85
C GLY A 569 -88.87 -41.88 78.40
N ALA A 570 -89.66 -42.78 77.80
CA ALA A 570 -89.47 -43.22 76.42
C ALA A 570 -89.71 -42.08 75.41
N VAL A 571 -90.71 -41.21 75.63
CA VAL A 571 -90.93 -40.02 74.78
C VAL A 571 -89.76 -39.04 74.87
N ALA A 572 -89.22 -38.80 76.07
CA ALA A 572 -88.07 -37.90 76.23
C ALA A 572 -86.83 -38.40 75.47
N VAL A 573 -86.56 -39.71 75.52
CA VAL A 573 -85.47 -40.34 74.75
C VAL A 573 -85.73 -40.28 73.25
N ALA A 574 -86.98 -40.49 72.82
CA ALA A 574 -87.38 -40.38 71.43
C ALA A 574 -87.18 -38.93 70.91
N GLU A 575 -87.67 -37.91 71.60
CA GLU A 575 -87.45 -36.51 71.21
C GLU A 575 -85.97 -36.13 71.13
N ALA A 576 -85.15 -36.58 72.09
CA ALA A 576 -83.70 -36.38 72.03
C ALA A 576 -83.06 -37.08 70.82
N SER A 577 -83.56 -38.26 70.45
CA SER A 577 -83.11 -39.01 69.26
C SER A 577 -83.52 -38.30 67.97
N ARG A 578 -84.73 -37.74 67.91
CA ARG A 578 -85.23 -36.93 66.79
C ARG A 578 -84.36 -35.69 66.58
N ALA A 579 -84.06 -34.96 67.65
CA ALA A 579 -83.21 -33.77 67.58
C ALA A 579 -81.79 -34.10 67.09
N ARG A 580 -81.20 -35.23 67.53
CA ARG A 580 -79.92 -35.70 67.00
C ARG A 580 -80.00 -36.07 65.53
N ALA A 581 -81.06 -36.76 65.11
CA ALA A 581 -81.25 -37.10 63.70
C ALA A 581 -81.33 -35.84 62.82
N GLU A 582 -82.08 -34.81 63.25
CA GLU A 582 -82.13 -33.52 62.55
C GLU A 582 -80.75 -32.84 62.47
N GLN A 583 -79.98 -32.83 63.56
CA GLN A 583 -78.61 -32.30 63.55
C GLN A 583 -77.69 -33.08 62.60
N THR A 584 -77.79 -34.41 62.57
CA THR A 584 -77.02 -35.26 61.66
C THR A 584 -77.38 -34.98 60.20
N ALA A 585 -78.67 -34.81 59.88
CA ALA A 585 -79.12 -34.48 58.53
C ALA A 585 -78.57 -33.12 58.06
N VAL A 586 -78.58 -32.10 58.94
CA VAL A 586 -78.00 -30.78 58.65
C VAL A 586 -76.48 -30.87 58.44
N ALA A 587 -75.78 -31.62 59.29
CA ALA A 587 -74.34 -31.83 59.14
C ALA A 587 -73.99 -32.53 57.82
N ALA A 588 -74.76 -33.56 57.44
CA ALA A 588 -74.60 -34.26 56.18
C ALA A 588 -74.83 -33.33 54.97
N ALA A 589 -75.88 -32.50 55.00
CA ALA A 589 -76.14 -31.51 53.95
C ALA A 589 -74.99 -30.50 53.81
N HIS A 590 -74.43 -30.04 54.92
CA HIS A 590 -73.27 -29.15 54.91
C HIS A 590 -72.03 -29.83 54.31
N ILE A 591 -71.78 -31.10 54.63
CA ILE A 591 -70.70 -31.89 54.01
C ILE A 591 -70.91 -31.99 52.49
N SER A 592 -72.13 -32.27 52.03
CA SER A 592 -72.45 -32.31 50.59
C SER A 592 -72.22 -30.97 49.89
N GLN A 593 -72.47 -29.85 50.57
CA GLN A 593 -72.18 -28.52 50.01
C GLN A 593 -70.67 -28.28 49.89
N VAL A 594 -69.91 -28.56 50.96
CA VAL A 594 -68.44 -28.38 50.96
C VAL A 594 -67.79 -29.27 49.91
N ILE A 595 -68.23 -30.52 49.78
CA ILE A 595 -67.66 -31.44 48.79
C ILE A 595 -68.01 -31.05 47.35
N GLY A 596 -69.18 -30.44 47.14
CA GLY A 596 -69.54 -29.85 45.84
C GLY A 596 -68.59 -28.73 45.43
N ALA A 597 -68.28 -27.80 46.35
CA ALA A 597 -67.29 -26.75 46.10
C ALA A 597 -65.88 -27.34 45.86
N GLN A 598 -65.47 -28.32 46.68
CA GLN A 598 -64.17 -29.01 46.52
C GLN A 598 -64.07 -29.72 45.16
N SER A 599 -65.15 -30.33 44.67
CA SER A 599 -65.16 -30.97 43.36
C SER A 599 -64.92 -29.96 42.23
N GLN A 600 -65.55 -28.78 42.31
CA GLN A 600 -65.33 -27.71 41.34
C GLN A 600 -63.89 -27.20 41.35
N GLU A 601 -63.28 -27.03 42.52
CA GLU A 601 -61.86 -26.65 42.63
C GLU A 601 -60.94 -27.75 42.08
N THR A 602 -61.31 -29.02 42.28
CA THR A 602 -60.55 -30.17 41.77
C THR A 602 -60.60 -30.22 40.23
N ASP A 603 -61.74 -29.89 39.61
CA ASP A 603 -61.85 -29.77 38.15
C ASP A 603 -60.97 -28.63 37.60
N VAL A 604 -60.97 -27.48 38.26
CA VAL A 604 -60.08 -26.36 37.91
C VAL A 604 -58.61 -26.76 38.05
N ALA A 605 -58.25 -27.46 39.13
CA ALA A 605 -56.89 -27.98 39.32
C ALA A 605 -56.51 -28.97 38.20
N ALA A 606 -57.43 -29.83 37.76
CA ALA A 606 -57.20 -30.75 36.64
C ALA A 606 -56.91 -29.99 35.33
N GLN A 607 -57.63 -28.91 35.05
CA GLN A 607 -57.37 -28.05 33.90
C GLN A 607 -56.00 -27.38 34.00
N HIS A 608 -55.61 -26.86 35.17
CA HIS A 608 -54.29 -26.28 35.36
C HIS A 608 -53.15 -27.28 35.15
N VAL A 609 -53.32 -28.53 35.62
CA VAL A 609 -52.35 -29.60 35.36
C VAL A 609 -52.22 -29.85 33.86
N HIS A 610 -53.32 -29.84 33.11
CA HIS A 610 -53.28 -29.98 31.65
C HIS A 610 -52.50 -28.84 30.98
N TYR A 611 -52.81 -27.58 31.33
CA TYR A 611 -52.10 -26.40 30.81
C TYR A 611 -50.59 -26.44 31.11
N VAL A 612 -50.20 -26.78 32.35
CA VAL A 612 -48.77 -26.87 32.71
C VAL A 612 -48.08 -28.01 31.97
N THR A 613 -48.78 -29.12 31.71
CA THR A 613 -48.25 -30.24 30.93
C THR A 613 -48.01 -29.84 29.46
N GLU A 614 -48.95 -29.11 28.85
CA GLU A 614 -48.76 -28.57 27.49
C GLU A 614 -47.60 -27.58 27.43
N ALA A 615 -47.52 -26.66 28.39
CA ALA A 615 -46.43 -25.70 28.49
C ALA A 615 -45.06 -26.37 28.64
N ALA A 616 -44.97 -27.46 29.43
CA ALA A 616 -43.76 -28.26 29.55
C ALA A 616 -43.36 -28.95 28.23
N GLY A 617 -44.35 -29.36 27.43
CA GLY A 617 -44.14 -29.88 26.07
C GLY A 617 -43.54 -28.82 25.14
N SER A 618 -44.17 -27.64 25.05
CA SER A 618 -43.65 -26.52 24.25
C SER A 618 -42.27 -26.05 24.71
N MET A 619 -42.00 -26.06 26.02
CA MET A 619 -40.67 -25.75 26.56
C MET A 619 -39.62 -26.76 26.09
N SER A 620 -39.96 -28.04 26.02
CA SER A 620 -39.05 -29.08 25.53
C SER A 620 -38.70 -28.89 24.05
N GLU A 621 -39.66 -28.49 23.23
CA GLU A 621 -39.41 -28.12 21.83
C GLU A 621 -38.51 -26.89 21.69
N ALA A 622 -38.76 -25.86 22.51
CA ALA A 622 -37.93 -24.65 22.53
C ALA A 622 -36.48 -24.96 22.97
N ILE A 623 -36.29 -25.85 23.94
CA ILE A 623 -34.95 -26.31 24.37
C ILE A 623 -34.25 -27.03 23.21
N ALA A 624 -34.94 -27.93 22.51
CA ALA A 624 -34.38 -28.63 21.35
C ALA A 624 -33.94 -27.67 20.22
N GLN A 625 -34.77 -26.66 19.94
CA GLN A 625 -34.43 -25.62 18.95
C GLN A 625 -33.23 -24.77 19.39
N THR A 626 -33.16 -24.43 20.68
CA THR A 626 -32.04 -23.67 21.24
C THR A 626 -30.74 -24.47 21.18
N GLN A 627 -30.81 -25.78 21.46
CA GLN A 627 -29.67 -26.68 21.33
C GLN A 627 -29.17 -26.75 19.87
N ALA A 628 -30.07 -26.92 18.90
CA ALA A 628 -29.70 -26.92 17.48
C ALA A 628 -29.05 -25.59 17.05
N THR A 629 -29.54 -24.48 17.60
CA THR A 629 -28.97 -23.15 17.35
C THR A 629 -27.55 -23.04 17.93
N ALA A 630 -27.34 -23.52 19.16
CA ALA A 630 -26.01 -23.53 19.79
C ALA A 630 -25.00 -24.37 19.00
N GLU A 631 -25.41 -25.55 18.51
CA GLU A 631 -24.59 -26.38 17.62
C GLU A 631 -24.25 -25.65 16.31
N GLY A 632 -25.21 -24.93 15.73
CA GLY A 632 -25.00 -24.07 14.56
C GLY A 632 -24.00 -22.94 14.82
N LEU A 633 -24.08 -22.27 15.97
CA LEU A 633 -23.13 -21.23 16.36
C LEU A 633 -21.72 -21.78 16.55
N LYS A 634 -21.59 -22.95 17.19
CA LYS A 634 -20.31 -23.63 17.33
C LYS A 634 -19.71 -23.98 15.96
N TYR A 635 -20.51 -24.52 15.06
CA TYR A 635 -20.06 -24.80 13.69
C TYR A 635 -19.57 -23.54 12.97
N GLN A 636 -20.29 -22.42 13.11
CA GLN A 636 -19.87 -21.14 12.54
C GLN A 636 -18.56 -20.63 13.15
N ALA A 637 -18.40 -20.77 14.47
CA ALA A 637 -17.16 -20.41 15.17
C ALA A 637 -15.97 -21.23 14.65
N ASP A 638 -16.12 -22.55 14.57
CA ASP A 638 -15.09 -23.47 14.04
C ASP A 638 -14.74 -23.12 12.58
N ALA A 639 -15.74 -22.76 11.76
CA ALA A 639 -15.53 -22.36 10.38
C ALA A 639 -14.75 -21.04 10.27
N LEU A 640 -15.07 -20.04 11.10
CA LEU A 640 -14.32 -18.78 11.17
C LEU A 640 -12.88 -18.99 11.66
N GLU A 641 -12.70 -19.87 12.65
CA GLU A 641 -11.36 -20.26 13.13
C GLU A 641 -10.55 -20.92 12.00
N GLN A 642 -11.14 -21.88 11.27
CA GLN A 642 -10.46 -22.50 10.13
C GLN A 642 -10.10 -21.51 9.02
N LEU A 643 -11.00 -20.57 8.69
CA LEU A 643 -10.77 -19.54 7.67
C LEU A 643 -9.66 -18.57 8.07
N THR A 644 -9.53 -18.27 9.36
CA THR A 644 -8.51 -17.36 9.89
C THR A 644 -7.18 -18.06 10.18
N ARG A 645 -7.18 -19.38 10.40
CA ARG A 645 -5.97 -20.18 10.73
C ARG A 645 -4.88 -20.16 9.66
N ARG A 646 -5.23 -19.93 8.39
CA ARG A 646 -4.24 -19.75 7.31
C ARG A 646 -3.43 -18.46 7.46
N PHE A 647 -3.93 -17.49 8.24
CA PHE A 647 -3.26 -16.22 8.43
C PHE A 647 -2.37 -16.25 9.67
N SER A 648 -1.11 -15.87 9.52
CA SER A 648 -0.18 -15.68 10.63
C SER A 648 -0.27 -14.23 11.11
N LEU A 649 -0.72 -14.03 12.34
CA LEU A 649 -0.79 -12.73 12.99
C LEU A 649 0.47 -12.49 13.83
N ARG A 650 0.79 -11.22 14.11
CA ARG A 650 1.75 -10.90 15.16
C ARG A 650 1.07 -11.04 16.52
N GLU A 651 1.85 -11.41 17.54
CA GLU A 651 1.37 -11.41 18.92
C GLU A 651 1.12 -10.01 19.45
#